data_AF-A0A6N7YTD3-F1
#
_entry.id   AF-A0A6N7YTD3-F1
#
_cell.length_a   1.000
_cell.length_b   1.000
_cell.length_c   1.000
_cell.angle_alpha   90.00
_cell.angle_beta   90.00
_cell.angle_gamma   90.00
#
_symmetry.space_group_name_H-M   'P 1'
#
loop_
_entity.id
_entity.type
_entity.pdbx_description
1 polymer ?
#
loop_
_entity_poly.entity_id
_entity_poly.type
_entity_poly.pdbx_seq_one_letter_code
_entity_poly.pdbx_strand_id
1 'polypeptide(L)'
;MSTFPDEDYEPYTEPQSTAAAMAPPHSLEAEQGVLGAILLSDKTHYEYLVQTALTPDDFYRDRHRVVFETMFELYEENEPIDVLTVTEHLRSRGKLDEAGGPAEIDALAGAVPAVGNIRRYGAIVKEHALLRRLLKTTYDIQSAVHGHEAEAREIVERAETQILEVAHDDRAKDFVPVGDVLHAEIDVWQRIATEGITMTGTPSGFPDLDEMTGGFQPGNLIILAARPSMGKSALVTNIAENVALHPSNPKAVALFSLEMSEGELAQRFIASQASIKGDDLRKGRLKKERDWKRVLETAARYDAAKLFIDDSSDIGLLEIRAKARRLHQQHELGLIIVDYLQLMRADGRIENRVQQVSAMSRGLKILARELLCPVIALSQLSRGVESRTDKRPMLSDLRECVTGDTLVTLADGRRIPIEELVGTRPEVVAVDERDRLVPAVAEEVWPVGRRAVVELRLASGRRIRTTADHRLRTGGGWETVGSLVPGDRVALARDLPEPLTTDRWPEHEVVLLGQLIGDGSYLRGQPMRYTTASQENSDAVRAAAIAMGSVVRRHEGRGSWHQLVIAGNGNRWTPAGVGAWLKQLGIFDQRSGEKRVPRAAFRLPTDQIGLLLRHLWATDGSIHVDRSDRGRDKGRVAYVTISRGLAEDVAALLLRLGIVARITTVAQGAHRPAHHVQVSGSAAQRRFLRLVGAFGPRVPQAEQLAGVLATRAEATNVDTLPTEVWARVRARMAERGVTTRAMADLRGTSYGGSAHFAYAPSRTVAMEYALLLEDDVLADIASCDLFWDRVVSVSPAGEEDVYDLTVPGPHCWLADGIVSHNSGGIEQDADLVMFIYRDEYYYPETTEAPGEGELIIAKHRNGGLGTVHLNFQGEYPRFLGQARED
;
A
#
# COMPACT_ATOMS: atom_id res chain seq x y z
N MET A 1 -57.16 40.75 -25.28
CA MET A 1 -55.78 40.32 -25.53
C MET A 1 -55.15 39.98 -24.19
N SER A 2 -54.75 38.79 -23.82
CA SER A 2 -54.87 37.41 -24.34
C SER A 2 -54.07 36.60 -23.30
N THR A 3 -54.69 36.02 -22.27
CA THR A 3 -55.08 34.59 -22.19
C THR A 3 -53.98 33.63 -22.63
N PHE A 4 -53.36 32.96 -21.65
CA PHE A 4 -52.96 31.56 -21.75
C PHE A 4 -53.69 30.79 -20.63
N PRO A 5 -54.13 29.55 -20.86
CA PRO A 5 -55.28 28.95 -20.19
C PRO A 5 -54.90 28.22 -18.90
N ASP A 6 -55.81 28.25 -17.93
CA ASP A 6 -55.89 27.26 -16.87
C ASP A 6 -56.13 25.88 -17.53
N GLU A 7 -55.13 25.01 -17.53
CA GLU A 7 -55.32 23.58 -17.77
C GLU A 7 -55.57 22.90 -16.43
N ASP A 8 -56.71 22.20 -16.38
CA ASP A 8 -57.27 21.48 -15.25
C ASP A 8 -56.24 20.56 -14.58
N TYR A 9 -55.88 20.87 -13.33
CA TYR A 9 -55.19 19.95 -12.44
C TYR A 9 -56.20 18.92 -11.93
N GLU A 10 -56.44 17.86 -12.70
CA GLU A 10 -57.10 16.66 -12.18
C GLU A 10 -56.20 16.09 -11.05
N PRO A 11 -56.70 15.95 -9.81
CA PRO A 11 -55.93 15.29 -8.78
C PRO A 11 -55.73 13.82 -9.19
N TYR A 12 -54.45 13.43 -9.31
CA TYR A 12 -54.01 12.06 -9.48
C TYR A 12 -54.77 11.17 -8.50
N THR A 13 -55.73 10.39 -9.00
CA THR A 13 -56.38 9.35 -8.23
C THR A 13 -55.42 8.18 -8.23
N GLU A 14 -54.74 7.95 -7.11
CA GLU A 14 -53.94 6.73 -6.92
C GLU A 14 -54.81 5.52 -7.28
N PRO A 15 -54.37 4.63 -8.19
CA PRO A 15 -55.02 3.34 -8.32
C PRO A 15 -54.83 2.61 -6.99
N GLN A 16 -55.90 2.54 -6.19
CA GLN A 16 -55.98 1.64 -5.05
C GLN A 16 -56.00 0.19 -5.56
N SER A 17 -54.83 -0.34 -5.93
CA SER A 17 -54.56 -1.77 -5.85
C SER A 17 -53.84 -2.01 -4.53
N THR A 18 -54.60 -2.39 -3.50
CA THR A 18 -54.02 -3.05 -2.33
C THR A 18 -53.32 -4.30 -2.86
N ALA A 19 -51.99 -4.35 -2.81
CA ALA A 19 -51.30 -5.61 -3.09
C ALA A 19 -51.76 -6.61 -2.02
N ALA A 20 -52.54 -7.60 -2.43
CA ALA A 20 -52.70 -8.82 -1.65
C ALA A 20 -51.30 -9.26 -1.24
N ALA A 21 -51.10 -9.64 0.03
CA ALA A 21 -49.81 -10.11 0.53
C ALA A 21 -49.35 -11.30 -0.34
N MET A 22 -48.61 -11.03 -1.41
CA MET A 22 -48.10 -12.04 -2.31
C MET A 22 -46.99 -12.73 -1.55
N ALA A 23 -47.17 -14.04 -1.32
CA ALA A 23 -46.10 -14.87 -0.79
C ALA A 23 -44.84 -14.70 -1.68
N PRO A 24 -43.63 -14.71 -1.09
CA PRO A 24 -42.38 -14.64 -1.85
C PRO A 24 -42.37 -15.69 -2.98
N PRO A 25 -41.77 -15.43 -4.16
CA PRO A 25 -41.72 -16.37 -5.27
C PRO A 25 -41.19 -17.76 -4.85
N HIS A 26 -41.99 -18.80 -5.10
CA HIS A 26 -41.67 -20.18 -4.75
C HIS A 26 -42.46 -21.16 -5.63
N SER A 27 -41.99 -22.40 -5.72
CA SER A 27 -42.76 -23.52 -6.28
C SER A 27 -42.53 -24.76 -5.43
N LEU A 28 -43.54 -25.14 -4.66
CA LEU A 28 -43.45 -26.29 -3.75
C LEU A 28 -43.40 -27.60 -4.53
N GLU A 29 -44.12 -27.67 -5.65
CA GLU A 29 -44.12 -28.84 -6.53
C GLU A 29 -42.73 -29.08 -7.13
N ALA A 30 -42.01 -28.01 -7.47
CA ALA A 30 -40.63 -28.12 -7.95
C ALA A 30 -39.68 -28.56 -6.84
N GLU A 31 -39.80 -28.00 -5.63
CA GLU A 31 -38.99 -28.43 -4.47
C GLU A 31 -39.22 -29.90 -4.12
N GLN A 32 -40.48 -30.33 -4.04
CA GLN A 32 -40.85 -31.74 -3.82
C GLN A 32 -40.35 -32.63 -4.95
N GLY A 33 -40.45 -32.15 -6.20
CA GLY A 33 -39.93 -32.85 -7.38
C GLY A 33 -38.41 -33.04 -7.35
N VAL A 34 -37.64 -32.07 -6.85
CA VAL A 34 -36.18 -32.20 -6.66
C VAL A 34 -35.88 -33.20 -5.55
N LEU A 35 -36.42 -32.99 -4.34
CA LEU A 35 -36.11 -33.83 -3.18
C LEU A 35 -36.52 -35.29 -3.39
N GLY A 36 -37.72 -35.51 -3.92
CA GLY A 36 -38.18 -36.86 -4.20
C GLY A 36 -37.38 -37.53 -5.32
N ALA A 37 -36.96 -36.78 -6.35
CA ALA A 37 -36.16 -37.36 -7.43
C ALA A 37 -34.79 -37.82 -6.93
N ILE A 38 -34.21 -37.12 -5.94
CA ILE A 38 -32.99 -37.55 -5.24
C ILE A 38 -33.25 -38.85 -4.47
N LEU A 39 -34.33 -38.90 -3.67
CA LEU A 39 -34.68 -40.08 -2.85
C LEU A 39 -34.95 -41.35 -3.67
N LEU A 40 -35.36 -41.20 -4.93
CA LEU A 40 -35.70 -42.30 -5.83
C LEU A 40 -34.57 -42.69 -6.80
N SER A 41 -33.45 -41.99 -6.78
CA SER A 41 -32.40 -42.15 -7.79
C SER A 41 -31.13 -42.82 -7.27
N ASP A 42 -30.48 -43.60 -8.15
CA ASP A 42 -29.08 -43.99 -7.97
C ASP A 42 -28.13 -42.78 -8.15
N LYS A 43 -26.92 -42.89 -7.58
CA LYS A 43 -25.87 -41.85 -7.39
C LYS A 43 -25.68 -40.79 -8.49
N THR A 44 -26.03 -41.08 -9.74
CA THR A 44 -25.84 -40.20 -10.91
C THR A 44 -26.72 -38.94 -10.93
N HIS A 45 -27.91 -38.94 -10.32
CA HIS A 45 -28.77 -37.73 -10.34
C HIS A 45 -28.37 -36.69 -9.29
N TYR A 46 -27.71 -37.12 -8.21
CA TYR A 46 -27.18 -36.24 -7.18
C TYR A 46 -25.99 -35.41 -7.71
N GLU A 47 -25.11 -36.03 -8.48
CA GLU A 47 -23.97 -35.38 -9.14
C GLU A 47 -24.40 -34.21 -10.03
N TYR A 48 -25.56 -34.30 -10.70
CA TYR A 48 -26.09 -33.21 -11.52
C TYR A 48 -26.60 -32.02 -10.70
N LEU A 49 -27.08 -32.21 -9.48
CA LEU A 49 -27.55 -31.10 -8.63
C LEU A 49 -26.37 -30.33 -8.02
N VAL A 50 -25.28 -31.03 -7.70
CA VAL A 50 -23.98 -30.41 -7.39
C VAL A 50 -23.51 -29.56 -8.58
N GLN A 51 -23.62 -30.07 -9.81
CA GLN A 51 -23.31 -29.29 -11.03
C GLN A 51 -24.28 -28.12 -11.30
N THR A 52 -25.50 -28.17 -10.77
CA THR A 52 -26.51 -27.08 -10.90
C THR A 52 -26.39 -26.06 -9.76
N ALA A 53 -25.44 -26.26 -8.82
CA ALA A 53 -25.14 -25.37 -7.69
C ALA A 53 -26.35 -25.03 -6.79
N LEU A 54 -27.27 -25.97 -6.55
CA LEU A 54 -28.37 -25.77 -5.60
C LEU A 54 -27.87 -25.87 -4.16
N THR A 55 -28.22 -24.90 -3.33
CA THR A 55 -27.89 -24.88 -1.89
C THR A 55 -29.13 -25.07 -1.02
N PRO A 56 -28.99 -25.47 0.26
CA PRO A 56 -30.15 -25.57 1.16
C PRO A 56 -30.98 -24.27 1.26
N ASP A 57 -30.33 -23.11 1.14
CA ASP A 57 -31.00 -21.81 1.18
C ASP A 57 -31.85 -21.49 -0.06
N ASP A 58 -31.67 -22.22 -1.17
CA ASP A 58 -32.50 -22.09 -2.36
C ASP A 58 -33.92 -22.65 -2.17
N PHE A 59 -34.17 -23.44 -1.13
CA PHE A 59 -35.50 -23.95 -0.78
C PHE A 59 -36.29 -22.94 0.06
N TYR A 60 -37.56 -22.70 -0.31
CA TYR A 60 -38.46 -21.79 0.39
C TYR A 60 -38.99 -22.38 1.70
N ARG A 61 -39.32 -23.68 1.72
CA ARG A 61 -39.78 -24.34 2.95
C ARG A 61 -38.61 -24.78 3.80
N ASP A 62 -38.62 -24.39 5.07
CA ASP A 62 -37.60 -24.80 6.05
C ASP A 62 -37.47 -26.31 6.17
N ARG A 63 -38.59 -27.05 6.11
CA ARG A 63 -38.57 -28.52 6.13
C ARG A 63 -37.78 -29.10 4.95
N HIS A 64 -37.98 -28.54 3.76
CA HIS A 64 -37.28 -28.98 2.53
C HIS A 64 -35.79 -28.65 2.60
N ARG A 65 -35.43 -27.50 3.19
CA ARG A 65 -34.04 -27.12 3.46
C ARG A 65 -33.34 -28.13 4.35
N VAL A 66 -33.96 -28.52 5.46
CA VAL A 66 -33.41 -29.51 6.42
C VAL A 66 -33.24 -30.88 5.76
N VAL A 67 -34.20 -31.29 4.93
CA VAL A 67 -34.11 -32.54 4.16
C VAL A 67 -32.97 -32.49 3.15
N PHE A 68 -32.82 -31.40 2.38
CA PHE A 68 -31.74 -31.23 1.42
C PHE A 68 -30.36 -31.15 2.08
N GLU A 69 -30.24 -30.42 3.20
CA GLU A 69 -29.02 -30.35 4.02
C GLU A 69 -28.58 -31.77 4.43
N THR A 70 -29.51 -32.60 4.90
CA THR A 70 -29.22 -33.98 5.29
C THR A 70 -28.78 -34.84 4.11
N MET A 71 -29.42 -34.70 2.95
CA MET A 71 -28.99 -35.40 1.73
C MET A 71 -27.56 -35.01 1.33
N PHE A 72 -27.20 -33.74 1.53
CA PHE A 72 -25.86 -33.22 1.26
C PHE A 72 -24.81 -33.78 2.19
N GLU A 73 -25.10 -33.87 3.49
CA GLU A 73 -24.20 -34.49 4.45
C GLU A 73 -23.98 -35.98 4.14
N LEU A 74 -25.04 -36.74 3.85
CA LEU A 74 -24.95 -38.15 3.47
C LEU A 74 -24.13 -38.35 2.19
N TYR A 75 -24.25 -37.42 1.24
CA TYR A 75 -23.41 -37.41 0.04
C TYR A 75 -21.92 -37.21 0.36
N GLU A 76 -21.58 -36.23 1.20
CA GLU A 76 -20.19 -35.97 1.63
C GLU A 76 -19.59 -37.18 2.37
N GLU A 77 -20.41 -37.89 3.14
CA GLU A 77 -20.05 -39.12 3.84
C GLU A 77 -20.01 -40.36 2.91
N ASN A 78 -20.30 -40.20 1.62
CA ASN A 78 -20.38 -41.24 0.59
C ASN A 78 -21.43 -42.35 0.88
N GLU A 79 -22.45 -42.03 1.68
CA GLU A 79 -23.55 -42.93 2.01
C GLU A 79 -24.65 -42.91 0.93
N PRO A 80 -25.42 -44.01 0.76
CA PRO A 80 -26.56 -44.02 -0.15
C PRO A 80 -27.66 -43.09 0.38
N ILE A 81 -28.25 -42.30 -0.52
CA ILE A 81 -29.34 -41.38 -0.20
C ILE A 81 -30.65 -42.02 -0.64
N ASP A 82 -31.39 -42.54 0.33
CA ASP A 82 -32.73 -43.07 0.15
C ASP A 82 -33.61 -42.67 1.33
N VAL A 83 -34.90 -43.01 1.27
CA VAL A 83 -35.87 -42.63 2.30
C VAL A 83 -35.47 -43.14 3.69
N LEU A 84 -34.89 -44.34 3.77
CA LEU A 84 -34.51 -44.95 5.04
C LEU A 84 -33.27 -44.26 5.61
N THR A 85 -32.23 -44.04 4.81
CA THR A 85 -30.97 -43.42 5.27
C THR A 85 -31.18 -41.97 5.68
N VAL A 86 -31.92 -41.19 4.90
CA VAL A 86 -32.26 -39.80 5.24
C VAL A 86 -33.06 -39.73 6.54
N THR A 87 -34.04 -40.63 6.73
CA THR A 87 -34.87 -40.67 7.95
C THR A 87 -34.04 -41.02 9.19
N GLU A 88 -33.14 -41.99 9.09
CA GLU A 88 -32.31 -42.41 10.23
C GLU A 88 -31.25 -41.36 10.57
N HIS A 89 -30.66 -40.69 9.57
CA HIS A 89 -29.71 -39.60 9.80
C HIS A 89 -30.38 -38.38 10.44
N LEU A 90 -31.59 -38.03 10.00
CA LEU A 90 -32.40 -36.99 10.65
C LEU A 90 -32.76 -37.36 12.10
N ARG A 91 -33.05 -38.65 12.35
CA ARG A 91 -33.37 -39.16 13.69
C ARG A 91 -32.16 -39.11 14.62
N SER A 92 -31.00 -39.55 14.16
CA SER A 92 -29.76 -39.58 14.95
C SER A 92 -29.32 -38.17 15.38
N ARG A 93 -29.59 -37.17 14.54
CA ARG A 93 -29.31 -35.75 14.81
C ARG A 93 -30.45 -34.99 15.52
N GLY A 94 -31.58 -35.64 15.80
CA GLY A 94 -32.73 -35.01 16.45
C GLY A 94 -33.47 -33.97 15.60
N LYS A 95 -33.20 -33.89 14.28
CA LYS A 95 -33.83 -32.96 13.33
C LYS A 95 -35.07 -33.54 12.63
N LEU A 96 -35.46 -34.78 12.93
CA LEU A 96 -36.56 -35.47 12.24
C LEU A 96 -37.92 -34.75 12.37
N ASP A 97 -38.21 -34.16 13.53
CA ASP A 97 -39.44 -33.41 13.73
C ASP A 97 -39.44 -32.08 12.93
N GLU A 98 -38.28 -31.44 12.78
CA GLU A 98 -38.09 -30.23 11.96
C GLU A 98 -38.28 -30.52 10.46
N ALA A 99 -37.89 -31.72 10.00
CA ALA A 99 -38.13 -32.18 8.65
C ALA A 99 -39.60 -32.56 8.36
N GLY A 100 -40.48 -32.55 9.37
CA GLY A 100 -41.90 -32.94 9.23
C GLY A 100 -42.20 -34.40 9.57
N GLY A 101 -41.23 -35.13 10.12
CA GLY A 101 -41.36 -36.53 10.50
C GLY A 101 -41.20 -37.52 9.34
N PRO A 102 -41.19 -38.83 9.64
CA PRO A 102 -40.92 -39.87 8.63
C PRO A 102 -41.97 -39.90 7.51
N ALA A 103 -43.23 -39.58 7.82
CA ALA A 103 -44.31 -39.58 6.84
C ALA A 103 -44.14 -38.48 5.76
N GLU A 104 -43.48 -37.37 6.07
CA GLU A 104 -43.21 -36.30 5.10
C GLU A 104 -42.13 -36.74 4.10
N ILE A 105 -41.08 -37.44 4.57
CA ILE A 105 -40.00 -37.95 3.72
C ILE A 105 -40.53 -39.02 2.77
N ASP A 106 -41.40 -39.92 3.26
CA ASP A 106 -42.13 -40.88 2.43
C ASP A 106 -43.00 -40.16 1.37
N ALA A 107 -43.68 -39.08 1.77
CA ALA A 107 -44.52 -38.30 0.86
C ALA A 107 -43.71 -37.59 -0.24
N LEU A 108 -42.50 -37.09 0.08
CA LEU A 108 -41.58 -36.49 -0.90
C LEU A 108 -41.18 -37.49 -1.98
N ALA A 109 -40.85 -38.73 -1.59
CA ALA A 109 -40.56 -39.79 -2.55
C ALA A 109 -41.78 -40.10 -3.45
N GLY A 110 -43.00 -40.05 -2.90
CA GLY A 110 -44.24 -40.27 -3.65
C GLY A 110 -44.68 -39.11 -4.55
N ALA A 111 -44.16 -37.90 -4.35
CA ALA A 111 -44.64 -36.69 -5.02
C ALA A 111 -44.03 -36.45 -6.42
N VAL A 112 -43.01 -37.21 -6.82
CA VAL A 112 -42.25 -36.95 -8.05
C VAL A 112 -43.02 -37.42 -9.29
N PRO A 113 -43.38 -36.51 -10.22
CA PRO A 113 -44.08 -36.90 -11.44
C PRO A 113 -43.19 -37.70 -12.42
N ALA A 114 -41.90 -37.34 -12.52
CA ALA A 114 -40.89 -38.02 -13.33
C ALA A 114 -39.46 -37.67 -12.88
N VAL A 115 -38.69 -38.67 -12.44
CA VAL A 115 -37.32 -38.52 -11.91
C VAL A 115 -36.37 -37.87 -12.94
N GLY A 116 -36.53 -38.17 -14.24
CA GLY A 116 -35.67 -37.64 -15.31
C GLY A 116 -35.76 -36.12 -15.54
N ASN A 117 -36.74 -35.43 -14.96
CA ASN A 117 -36.92 -33.98 -15.10
C ASN A 117 -36.25 -33.17 -13.97
N ILE A 118 -35.45 -33.80 -13.11
CA ILE A 118 -34.80 -33.18 -11.96
C ILE A 118 -34.09 -31.86 -12.28
N ARG A 119 -33.44 -31.75 -13.44
CA ARG A 119 -32.76 -30.51 -13.88
C ARG A 119 -33.72 -29.36 -14.08
N ARG A 120 -34.90 -29.63 -14.64
CA ARG A 120 -35.92 -28.61 -14.88
C ARG A 120 -36.55 -28.15 -13.57
N TYR A 121 -36.82 -29.08 -12.65
CA TYR A 121 -37.31 -28.72 -11.32
C TYR A 121 -36.26 -27.93 -10.53
N GLY A 122 -35.00 -28.34 -10.60
CA GLY A 122 -33.89 -27.62 -9.98
C GLY A 122 -33.71 -26.20 -10.51
N ALA A 123 -33.82 -26.00 -11.84
CA ALA A 123 -33.79 -24.68 -12.45
C ALA A 123 -34.93 -23.78 -11.97
N ILE A 124 -36.14 -24.33 -11.81
CA ILE A 124 -37.30 -23.58 -11.28
C ILE A 124 -37.07 -23.16 -9.82
N VAL A 125 -36.53 -24.05 -8.98
CA VAL A 125 -36.19 -23.74 -7.58
C VAL A 125 -35.15 -22.62 -7.53
N LYS A 126 -34.10 -22.71 -8.35
CA LYS A 126 -33.02 -21.71 -8.43
C LYS A 126 -33.52 -20.35 -8.92
N GLU A 127 -34.36 -20.33 -9.94
CA GLU A 127 -34.98 -19.11 -10.46
C GLU A 127 -35.83 -18.41 -9.39
N HIS A 128 -36.66 -19.16 -8.67
CA HIS A 128 -37.44 -18.61 -7.56
C HIS A 128 -36.57 -18.14 -6.39
N ALA A 129 -35.47 -18.84 -6.08
CA ALA A 129 -34.52 -18.40 -5.07
C ALA A 129 -33.83 -17.08 -5.45
N LEU A 130 -33.44 -16.91 -6.71
CA LEU A 130 -32.90 -15.66 -7.22
C LEU A 130 -33.91 -14.52 -7.10
N LEU A 131 -35.18 -14.75 -7.46
CA LEU A 131 -36.25 -13.77 -7.29
C LEU A 131 -36.45 -13.39 -5.81
N ARG A 132 -36.36 -14.34 -4.87
CA ARG A 132 -36.43 -14.04 -3.43
C ARG A 132 -35.25 -13.21 -2.93
N ARG A 133 -34.03 -13.52 -3.37
CA ARG A 133 -32.83 -12.72 -3.06
C ARG A 133 -32.96 -11.29 -3.59
N LEU A 134 -33.41 -11.14 -4.83
CA LEU A 134 -33.65 -9.83 -5.45
C LEU A 134 -34.69 -9.03 -4.66
N LEU A 135 -35.81 -9.64 -4.28
CA LEU A 135 -36.84 -9.00 -3.47
C LEU A 135 -36.30 -8.52 -2.11
N LYS A 136 -35.51 -9.35 -1.44
CA LYS A 136 -34.86 -8.98 -0.17
C LYS A 136 -33.95 -7.77 -0.35
N THR A 137 -33.07 -7.81 -1.35
CA THR A 137 -32.17 -6.69 -1.65
C THR A 137 -32.94 -5.41 -1.96
N THR A 138 -34.03 -5.48 -2.73
CA THR A 138 -34.86 -4.29 -3.01
C THR A 138 -35.52 -3.74 -1.75
N TYR A 139 -35.93 -4.60 -0.82
CA TYR A 139 -36.51 -4.18 0.45
C TYR A 139 -35.46 -3.51 1.35
N ASP A 140 -34.25 -4.05 1.42
CA ASP A 140 -33.15 -3.48 2.20
C ASP A 140 -32.76 -2.09 1.65
N ILE A 141 -32.69 -1.94 0.33
CA ILE A 141 -32.47 -0.64 -0.33
C ILE A 141 -33.61 0.33 -0.01
N GLN A 142 -34.85 -0.11 -0.13
CA GLN A 142 -36.02 0.72 0.18
C GLN A 142 -36.00 1.17 1.64
N SER A 143 -35.67 0.26 2.57
CA SER A 143 -35.54 0.54 4.00
C SER A 143 -34.45 1.58 4.27
N ALA A 144 -33.27 1.44 3.65
CA ALA A 144 -32.17 2.40 3.80
C ALA A 144 -32.54 3.80 3.29
N VAL A 145 -33.28 3.88 2.17
CA VAL A 145 -33.78 5.15 1.60
C VAL A 145 -34.80 5.81 2.55
N HIS A 146 -35.79 5.05 3.04
CA HIS A 146 -36.81 5.61 3.93
C HIS A 146 -36.23 5.99 5.30
N GLY A 147 -35.28 5.20 5.80
CA GLY A 147 -34.59 5.40 7.08
C GLY A 147 -33.57 6.54 7.08
N HIS A 148 -33.23 7.10 5.90
CA HIS A 148 -32.18 8.12 5.74
C HIS A 148 -30.86 7.71 6.39
N GLU A 149 -30.46 6.44 6.22
CA GLU A 149 -29.32 5.84 6.94
C GLU A 149 -27.95 6.41 6.52
N ALA A 150 -27.86 7.03 5.34
CA ALA A 150 -26.65 7.61 4.79
C ALA A 150 -26.96 8.72 3.77
N GLU A 151 -25.91 9.37 3.22
CA GLU A 151 -26.09 10.33 2.12
C GLU A 151 -26.59 9.61 0.85
N ALA A 152 -27.37 10.31 0.02
CA ALA A 152 -28.01 9.72 -1.16
C ALA A 152 -27.02 9.03 -2.12
N ARG A 153 -25.80 9.55 -2.28
CA ARG A 153 -24.75 8.92 -3.11
C ARG A 153 -24.27 7.59 -2.53
N GLU A 154 -24.07 7.52 -1.22
CA GLU A 154 -23.63 6.30 -0.55
C GLU A 154 -24.73 5.22 -0.60
N ILE A 155 -26.00 5.61 -0.49
CA ILE A 155 -27.13 4.68 -0.67
C ILE A 155 -27.16 4.13 -2.11
N VAL A 156 -26.88 4.98 -3.11
CA VAL A 156 -26.78 4.54 -4.52
C VAL A 156 -25.62 3.57 -4.72
N GLU A 157 -24.43 3.85 -4.18
CA GLU A 157 -23.26 2.95 -4.27
C GLU A 157 -23.51 1.60 -3.57
N ARG A 158 -24.13 1.62 -2.38
CA ARG A 158 -24.54 0.39 -1.66
C ARG A 158 -25.57 -0.40 -2.46
N ALA A 159 -26.57 0.28 -3.03
CA ALA A 159 -27.58 -0.35 -3.88
C ALA A 159 -26.98 -1.00 -5.13
N GLU A 160 -26.06 -0.31 -5.81
CA GLU A 160 -25.32 -0.86 -6.95
C GLU A 160 -24.55 -2.12 -6.55
N THR A 161 -23.83 -2.07 -5.43
CA THR A 161 -23.05 -3.23 -4.94
C THR A 161 -23.96 -4.42 -4.61
N GLN A 162 -25.03 -4.22 -3.86
CA GLN A 162 -25.95 -5.29 -3.44
C GLN A 162 -26.70 -5.92 -4.63
N ILE A 163 -27.11 -5.11 -5.62
CA ILE A 163 -27.76 -5.63 -6.84
C ILE A 163 -26.75 -6.43 -7.67
N LEU A 164 -25.50 -5.98 -7.74
CA LEU A 164 -24.43 -6.68 -8.45
C LEU A 164 -24.05 -8.01 -7.78
N GLU A 165 -24.04 -8.09 -6.45
CA GLU A 165 -23.80 -9.34 -5.72
C GLU A 165 -24.86 -10.40 -6.02
N VAL A 166 -26.14 -10.02 -6.05
CA VAL A 166 -27.26 -10.92 -6.43
C VAL A 166 -27.09 -11.45 -7.85
N ALA A 167 -26.50 -10.67 -8.76
CA ALA A 167 -26.21 -11.07 -10.14
C ALA A 167 -24.94 -11.95 -10.28
N HIS A 168 -24.06 -11.96 -9.27
CA HIS A 168 -22.74 -12.62 -9.34
C HIS A 168 -22.68 -13.99 -8.64
N ASP A 169 -23.65 -14.32 -7.77
CA ASP A 169 -23.66 -15.56 -6.97
C ASP A 169 -23.76 -16.86 -7.79
N ASP A 170 -24.00 -16.78 -9.11
CA ASP A 170 -24.04 -17.92 -10.03
C ASP A 170 -22.67 -18.34 -10.60
N ARG A 171 -21.55 -17.68 -10.23
CA ARG A 171 -20.20 -18.03 -10.75
C ARG A 171 -19.08 -17.92 -9.71
N ALA A 172 -19.15 -18.68 -8.63
CA ALA A 172 -17.92 -19.15 -7.98
C ALA A 172 -17.26 -20.15 -8.94
N LYS A 173 -16.06 -19.84 -9.47
CA LYS A 173 -15.32 -20.80 -10.31
C LYS A 173 -14.83 -21.95 -9.43
N ASP A 174 -15.47 -23.11 -9.56
CA ASP A 174 -14.98 -24.37 -8.99
C ASP A 174 -13.67 -24.82 -9.65
N PHE A 175 -12.96 -25.75 -8.99
CA PHE A 175 -11.77 -26.38 -9.55
C PHE A 175 -12.13 -27.13 -10.84
N VAL A 176 -11.53 -26.73 -11.97
CA VAL A 176 -11.68 -27.43 -13.25
C VAL A 176 -10.59 -28.51 -13.36
N PRO A 177 -10.92 -29.76 -13.72
CA PRO A 177 -9.91 -30.78 -14.01
C PRO A 177 -8.94 -30.31 -15.09
N VAL A 178 -7.63 -30.49 -14.86
CA VAL A 178 -6.59 -30.09 -15.83
C VAL A 178 -6.79 -30.73 -17.21
N GLY A 179 -7.36 -31.93 -17.27
CA GLY A 179 -7.65 -32.63 -18.53
C GLY A 179 -8.57 -31.82 -19.44
N ASP A 180 -9.63 -31.23 -18.90
CA ASP A 180 -10.61 -30.46 -19.67
C ASP A 180 -10.01 -29.16 -20.22
N VAL A 181 -9.17 -28.51 -19.41
CA VAL A 181 -8.41 -27.31 -19.84
C VAL A 181 -7.43 -27.66 -20.96
N LEU A 182 -6.70 -28.78 -20.83
CA LEU A 182 -5.75 -29.22 -21.85
C LEU A 182 -6.44 -29.58 -23.16
N HIS A 183 -7.61 -30.24 -23.12
CA HIS A 183 -8.37 -30.55 -24.32
C HIS A 183 -8.82 -29.29 -25.06
N ALA A 184 -9.34 -28.29 -24.34
CA ALA A 184 -9.73 -27.01 -24.93
C ALA A 184 -8.52 -26.27 -25.56
N GLU A 185 -7.36 -26.27 -24.92
CA GLU A 185 -6.14 -25.65 -25.46
C GLU A 185 -5.59 -26.40 -26.69
N ILE A 186 -5.63 -27.73 -26.69
CA ILE A 186 -5.22 -28.53 -27.86
C ILE A 186 -6.08 -28.19 -29.08
N ASP A 187 -7.39 -28.00 -28.91
CA ASP A 187 -8.29 -27.59 -30.00
C ASP A 187 -7.97 -26.18 -30.53
N VAL A 188 -7.49 -25.28 -29.67
CA VAL A 188 -6.99 -23.96 -30.07
C VAL A 188 -5.70 -24.11 -30.87
N TRP A 189 -4.73 -24.90 -30.41
CA TRP A 189 -3.47 -25.14 -31.12
C TRP A 189 -3.68 -25.84 -32.47
N GLN A 190 -4.61 -26.79 -32.55
CA GLN A 190 -4.97 -27.44 -33.81
C GLN A 190 -5.58 -26.45 -34.80
N ARG A 191 -6.46 -25.55 -34.36
CA ARG A 191 -6.98 -24.48 -35.23
C ARG A 191 -5.88 -23.56 -35.71
N ILE A 192 -4.98 -23.13 -34.83
CA ILE A 192 -3.81 -22.30 -35.19
C ILE A 192 -2.95 -23.00 -36.26
N ALA A 193 -2.64 -24.28 -36.07
CA ALA A 193 -1.81 -25.05 -36.99
C ALA A 193 -2.50 -25.32 -38.34
N THR A 194 -3.82 -25.48 -38.36
CA THR A 194 -4.59 -25.87 -39.56
C THR A 194 -5.05 -24.66 -40.38
N GLU A 195 -5.41 -23.56 -39.71
CA GLU A 195 -5.94 -22.34 -40.34
C GLU A 195 -4.84 -21.32 -40.69
N GLY A 196 -3.58 -21.59 -40.32
CA GLY A 196 -2.45 -20.70 -40.59
C GLY A 196 -2.54 -19.37 -39.84
N ILE A 197 -3.29 -19.34 -38.73
CA ILE A 197 -3.42 -18.17 -37.87
C ILE A 197 -2.06 -17.92 -37.20
N THR A 198 -1.42 -16.80 -37.49
CA THR A 198 -0.10 -16.45 -36.95
C THR A 198 -0.17 -15.83 -35.55
N MET A 199 -1.36 -15.46 -35.06
CA MET A 199 -1.52 -14.67 -33.84
C MET A 199 -2.68 -15.16 -32.97
N THR A 200 -2.41 -15.33 -31.67
CA THR A 200 -3.40 -15.77 -30.67
C THR A 200 -4.09 -14.61 -29.96
N GLY A 201 -3.43 -13.46 -29.84
CA GLY A 201 -3.93 -12.25 -29.20
C GLY A 201 -4.56 -11.24 -30.17
N THR A 202 -5.01 -10.11 -29.63
CA THR A 202 -5.42 -8.94 -30.42
C THR A 202 -4.18 -8.26 -31.04
N PRO A 203 -4.12 -8.07 -32.37
CA PRO A 203 -2.95 -7.50 -33.02
C PRO A 203 -2.76 -6.03 -32.69
N SER A 204 -1.52 -5.62 -32.41
CA SER A 204 -1.16 -4.21 -32.22
C SER A 204 -1.10 -3.43 -33.55
N GLY A 205 -0.91 -4.16 -34.67
CA GLY A 205 -0.66 -3.60 -36.00
C GLY A 205 0.79 -3.19 -36.22
N PHE A 206 1.70 -3.57 -35.31
CA PHE A 206 3.14 -3.46 -35.47
C PHE A 206 3.72 -4.88 -35.55
N PRO A 207 4.11 -5.37 -36.74
CA PRO A 207 4.52 -6.77 -36.93
C PRO A 207 5.60 -7.24 -35.96
N ASP A 208 6.61 -6.41 -35.69
CA ASP A 208 7.71 -6.77 -34.80
C ASP A 208 7.27 -6.85 -33.33
N LEU A 209 6.31 -6.01 -32.91
CA LEU A 209 5.70 -6.11 -31.58
C LEU A 209 4.81 -7.34 -31.46
N ASP A 210 4.04 -7.61 -32.52
CA ASP A 210 3.13 -8.75 -32.60
C ASP A 210 3.89 -10.08 -32.63
N GLU A 211 5.05 -10.13 -33.27
CA GLU A 211 5.97 -11.28 -33.24
C GLU A 211 6.52 -11.55 -31.83
N MET A 212 6.90 -10.49 -31.10
CA MET A 212 7.41 -10.62 -29.73
C MET A 212 6.33 -10.98 -28.70
N THR A 213 5.09 -10.54 -28.91
CA THR A 213 3.99 -10.68 -27.94
C THR A 213 2.99 -11.78 -28.27
N GLY A 214 2.96 -12.26 -29.52
CA GLY A 214 1.87 -13.08 -30.05
C GLY A 214 0.56 -12.31 -30.18
N GLY A 215 0.63 -10.97 -30.19
CA GLY A 215 -0.50 -10.06 -29.98
C GLY A 215 -0.88 -9.90 -28.50
N PHE A 216 -1.74 -8.93 -28.20
CA PHE A 216 -2.23 -8.68 -26.84
C PHE A 216 -3.21 -9.74 -26.39
N GLN A 217 -2.78 -10.56 -25.42
CA GLN A 217 -3.55 -11.72 -24.97
C GLN A 217 -4.79 -11.32 -24.14
N PRO A 218 -5.93 -12.00 -24.33
CA PRO A 218 -7.10 -11.92 -23.46
C PRO A 218 -6.75 -12.00 -21.97
N GLY A 219 -7.33 -11.13 -21.14
CA GLY A 219 -7.09 -11.17 -19.69
C GLY A 219 -5.80 -10.53 -19.19
N ASN A 220 -4.96 -10.00 -20.09
CA ASN A 220 -3.71 -9.33 -19.72
C ASN A 220 -3.92 -7.84 -19.43
N LEU A 221 -3.21 -7.36 -18.42
CA LEU A 221 -2.98 -5.94 -18.15
C LEU A 221 -1.61 -5.55 -18.72
N ILE A 222 -1.62 -4.56 -19.61
CA ILE A 222 -0.46 -4.04 -20.31
C ILE A 222 -0.22 -2.60 -19.83
N ILE A 223 0.96 -2.33 -19.27
CA ILE A 223 1.35 -0.98 -18.85
C ILE A 223 2.24 -0.38 -19.93
N LEU A 224 1.82 0.76 -20.47
CA LEU A 224 2.63 1.56 -21.38
C LEU A 224 3.08 2.84 -20.70
N ALA A 225 4.38 2.98 -20.47
CA ALA A 225 4.94 4.09 -19.73
C ALA A 225 5.95 4.90 -20.55
N ALA A 226 5.97 6.21 -20.37
CA ALA A 226 6.99 7.08 -20.96
C ALA A 226 7.04 8.45 -20.25
N ARG A 227 7.99 9.29 -20.65
CA ARG A 227 7.98 10.72 -20.31
C ARG A 227 6.93 11.49 -21.14
N PRO A 228 6.51 12.69 -20.70
CA PRO A 228 5.73 13.60 -21.53
C PRO A 228 6.39 13.81 -22.89
N SER A 229 5.59 14.04 -23.94
CA SER A 229 6.05 14.31 -25.31
C SER A 229 6.78 13.17 -26.03
N MET A 230 6.95 11.99 -25.41
CA MET A 230 7.52 10.81 -26.07
C MET A 230 6.59 10.14 -27.08
N GLY A 231 5.30 10.51 -27.10
CA GLY A 231 4.32 10.00 -28.07
C GLY A 231 3.41 8.89 -27.56
N LYS A 232 3.21 8.71 -26.25
CA LYS A 232 2.34 7.65 -25.69
C LYS A 232 0.95 7.64 -26.31
N SER A 233 0.25 8.77 -26.26
CA SER A 233 -1.10 8.87 -26.78
C SER A 233 -1.12 8.64 -28.30
N ALA A 234 -0.07 9.04 -29.03
CA ALA A 234 0.04 8.74 -30.46
C ALA A 234 0.14 7.24 -30.73
N LEU A 235 1.06 6.54 -30.04
CA LEU A 235 1.23 5.10 -30.18
C LEU A 235 -0.06 4.34 -29.85
N VAL A 236 -0.71 4.71 -28.75
CA VAL A 236 -1.95 4.08 -28.29
C VAL A 236 -3.12 4.35 -29.23
N THR A 237 -3.24 5.57 -29.76
CA THR A 237 -4.24 5.84 -30.80
C THR A 237 -3.97 5.00 -32.05
N ASN A 238 -2.72 4.83 -32.48
CA ASN A 238 -2.41 3.97 -33.63
C ASN A 238 -2.72 2.50 -33.36
N ILE A 239 -2.47 1.98 -32.16
CA ILE A 239 -2.90 0.63 -31.77
C ILE A 239 -4.43 0.53 -31.84
N ALA A 240 -5.17 1.50 -31.30
CA ALA A 240 -6.63 1.53 -31.36
C ALA A 240 -7.15 1.54 -32.81
N GLU A 241 -6.53 2.37 -33.67
CA GLU A 241 -6.83 2.44 -35.11
C GLU A 241 -6.62 1.07 -35.78
N ASN A 242 -5.45 0.45 -35.55
CA ASN A 242 -5.09 -0.82 -36.17
C ASN A 242 -6.03 -1.96 -35.77
N VAL A 243 -6.50 -1.98 -34.52
CA VAL A 243 -7.45 -2.98 -34.02
C VAL A 243 -8.85 -2.74 -34.58
N ALA A 244 -9.34 -1.50 -34.54
CA ALA A 244 -10.70 -1.16 -34.95
C ALA A 244 -10.89 -1.18 -36.49
N LEU A 245 -9.83 -0.87 -37.24
CA LEU A 245 -9.82 -0.82 -38.71
C LEU A 245 -9.12 -2.04 -39.34
N HIS A 246 -8.90 -3.12 -38.58
CA HIS A 246 -8.18 -4.28 -39.08
C HIS A 246 -8.85 -4.85 -40.35
N PRO A 247 -8.09 -5.09 -41.45
CA PRO A 247 -8.68 -5.42 -42.75
C PRO A 247 -9.55 -6.69 -42.77
N SER A 248 -9.17 -7.70 -41.99
CA SER A 248 -9.82 -9.02 -41.99
C SER A 248 -10.60 -9.35 -40.73
N ASN A 249 -10.37 -8.62 -39.63
CA ASN A 249 -10.94 -8.97 -38.33
C ASN A 249 -11.02 -7.75 -37.40
N PRO A 250 -11.87 -6.75 -37.73
CA PRO A 250 -12.00 -5.54 -36.91
C PRO A 250 -12.66 -5.89 -35.57
N LYS A 251 -11.97 -5.57 -34.46
CA LYS A 251 -12.49 -5.77 -33.11
C LYS A 251 -12.97 -4.46 -32.50
N ALA A 252 -13.91 -4.53 -31.56
CA ALA A 252 -14.38 -3.35 -30.85
C ALA A 252 -13.34 -2.86 -29.85
N VAL A 253 -13.10 -1.54 -29.81
CA VAL A 253 -12.12 -0.89 -28.92
C VAL A 253 -12.81 0.16 -28.06
N ALA A 254 -12.56 0.11 -26.75
CA ALA A 254 -12.99 1.14 -25.82
C ALA A 254 -11.79 2.00 -25.41
N LEU A 255 -11.83 3.30 -25.68
CA LEU A 255 -10.80 4.27 -25.34
C LEU A 255 -11.32 5.26 -24.30
N PHE A 256 -10.87 5.12 -23.05
CA PHE A 256 -11.11 6.08 -21.98
C PHE A 256 -9.97 7.10 -21.97
N SER A 257 -10.25 8.35 -22.33
CA SER A 257 -9.27 9.43 -22.38
C SER A 257 -9.54 10.48 -21.31
N LEU A 258 -8.64 10.56 -20.35
CA LEU A 258 -8.74 11.43 -19.18
C LEU A 258 -7.97 12.74 -19.38
N GLU A 259 -6.99 12.75 -20.27
CA GLU A 259 -6.16 13.93 -20.57
C GLU A 259 -6.68 14.74 -21.76
N MET A 260 -7.31 14.09 -22.74
CA MET A 260 -7.68 14.71 -24.01
C MET A 260 -9.18 14.66 -24.27
N SER A 261 -9.68 15.71 -24.89
CA SER A 261 -11.08 15.76 -25.34
C SER A 261 -11.34 14.87 -26.57
N GLU A 262 -12.59 14.46 -26.76
CA GLU A 262 -13.03 13.75 -27.97
C GLU A 262 -12.62 14.48 -29.26
N GLY A 263 -12.73 15.81 -29.27
CA GLY A 263 -12.36 16.63 -30.42
C GLY A 263 -10.87 16.58 -30.76
N GLU A 264 -9.99 16.55 -29.75
CA GLU A 264 -8.55 16.43 -29.97
C GLU A 264 -8.14 15.03 -30.44
N LEU A 265 -8.82 13.99 -29.93
CA LEU A 265 -8.65 12.62 -30.41
C LEU A 265 -9.11 12.47 -31.86
N ALA A 266 -10.28 12.99 -32.21
CA ALA A 266 -10.78 12.99 -33.59
C ALA A 266 -9.79 13.67 -34.55
N GLN A 267 -9.24 14.83 -34.17
CA GLN A 267 -8.22 15.51 -34.96
C GLN A 267 -6.97 14.64 -35.17
N ARG A 268 -6.54 13.89 -34.15
CA ARG A 268 -5.39 12.96 -34.27
C ARG A 268 -5.71 11.77 -35.17
N PHE A 269 -6.86 11.14 -35.00
CA PHE A 269 -7.29 10.03 -35.85
C PHE A 269 -7.32 10.41 -37.33
N ILE A 270 -7.85 11.60 -37.64
CA ILE A 270 -7.84 12.14 -38.99
C ILE A 270 -6.42 12.48 -39.45
N ALA A 271 -5.62 13.18 -38.63
CA ALA A 271 -4.25 13.56 -38.98
C ALA A 271 -3.37 12.34 -39.32
N SER A 272 -3.47 11.28 -38.51
CA SER A 272 -2.74 10.02 -38.64
C SER A 272 -3.13 9.27 -39.93
N GLN A 273 -4.40 8.90 -40.06
CA GLN A 273 -4.89 8.10 -41.19
C GLN A 273 -4.89 8.87 -42.51
N ALA A 274 -5.30 10.14 -42.49
CA ALA A 274 -5.28 10.98 -43.68
C ALA A 274 -3.89 11.53 -43.98
N SER A 275 -2.85 11.25 -43.19
CA SER A 275 -1.50 11.83 -43.31
C SER A 275 -1.53 13.33 -43.67
N ILE A 276 -2.23 14.09 -42.83
CA ILE A 276 -2.35 15.56 -42.90
C ILE A 276 -1.70 16.13 -41.65
N LYS A 277 -0.92 17.20 -41.80
CA LYS A 277 -0.21 17.82 -40.68
C LYS A 277 -1.21 18.24 -39.61
N GLY A 278 -0.99 17.84 -38.36
CA GLY A 278 -1.92 18.12 -37.27
C GLY A 278 -2.13 19.63 -37.04
N ASP A 279 -1.10 20.44 -37.24
CA ASP A 279 -1.20 21.91 -37.14
C ASP A 279 -2.10 22.52 -38.23
N ASP A 280 -2.11 21.94 -39.43
CA ASP A 280 -2.95 22.41 -40.52
C ASP A 280 -4.42 22.05 -40.28
N LEU A 281 -4.72 20.86 -39.74
CA LEU A 281 -6.07 20.49 -39.30
C LEU A 281 -6.58 21.42 -38.18
N ARG A 282 -5.77 21.63 -37.14
CA ARG A 282 -6.12 22.47 -35.99
C ARG A 282 -6.38 23.93 -36.37
N LYS A 283 -5.58 24.47 -37.31
CA LYS A 283 -5.70 25.86 -37.78
C LYS A 283 -6.63 26.02 -38.98
N GLY A 284 -7.31 24.94 -39.41
CA GLY A 284 -8.22 24.96 -40.57
C GLY A 284 -7.54 25.31 -41.90
N ARG A 285 -6.24 25.02 -42.04
CA ARG A 285 -5.41 25.36 -43.21
C ARG A 285 -5.47 24.30 -44.32
N LEU A 286 -6.64 23.73 -44.55
CA LEU A 286 -6.88 22.75 -45.61
C LEU A 286 -7.15 23.47 -46.93
N LYS A 287 -6.08 23.89 -47.61
CA LYS A 287 -6.17 24.73 -48.81
C LYS A 287 -6.50 23.97 -50.09
N LYS A 288 -6.33 22.64 -50.10
CA LYS A 288 -6.48 21.80 -51.30
C LYS A 288 -7.72 20.93 -51.17
N GLU A 289 -8.52 20.86 -52.23
CA GLU A 289 -9.69 19.99 -52.32
C GLU A 289 -9.35 18.51 -52.07
N ARG A 290 -8.15 18.08 -52.48
CA ARG A 290 -7.62 16.73 -52.21
C ARG A 290 -7.50 16.42 -50.72
N ASP A 291 -7.08 17.39 -49.90
CA ASP A 291 -6.93 17.16 -48.45
C ASP A 291 -8.31 16.97 -47.81
N TRP A 292 -9.30 17.71 -48.30
CA TRP A 292 -10.67 17.59 -47.82
C TRP A 292 -11.34 16.28 -48.21
N LYS A 293 -11.07 15.81 -49.43
CA LYS A 293 -11.46 14.46 -49.87
C LYS A 293 -10.88 13.37 -48.95
N ARG A 294 -9.59 13.46 -48.59
CA ARG A 294 -8.95 12.48 -47.67
C ARG A 294 -9.56 12.51 -46.28
N VAL A 295 -9.93 13.69 -45.75
CA VAL A 295 -10.61 13.76 -44.44
C VAL A 295 -11.97 13.08 -44.50
N LEU A 296 -12.78 13.35 -45.52
CA LEU A 296 -14.10 12.75 -45.68
C LEU A 296 -14.02 11.22 -45.85
N GLU A 297 -13.07 10.73 -46.65
CA GLU A 297 -12.82 9.29 -46.82
C GLU A 297 -12.44 8.63 -45.49
N THR A 298 -11.54 9.25 -44.72
CA THR A 298 -11.14 8.75 -43.40
C THR A 298 -12.30 8.79 -42.40
N ALA A 299 -13.10 9.86 -42.38
CA ALA A 299 -14.27 9.96 -41.50
C ALA A 299 -15.29 8.85 -41.79
N ALA A 300 -15.55 8.56 -43.07
CA ALA A 300 -16.43 7.45 -43.46
C ALA A 300 -15.91 6.07 -43.02
N ARG A 301 -14.57 5.88 -43.00
CA ARG A 301 -13.97 4.63 -42.48
C ARG A 301 -14.18 4.48 -40.97
N TYR A 302 -14.07 5.57 -40.21
CA TYR A 302 -14.31 5.56 -38.77
C TYR A 302 -15.78 5.41 -38.40
N ASP A 303 -16.71 5.93 -39.20
CA ASP A 303 -18.15 5.74 -39.00
C ASP A 303 -18.55 4.26 -39.02
N ALA A 304 -17.89 3.46 -39.86
CA ALA A 304 -18.07 2.01 -39.92
C ALA A 304 -17.24 1.23 -38.86
N ALA A 305 -16.34 1.89 -38.13
CA ALA A 305 -15.43 1.25 -37.19
C ALA A 305 -16.04 1.13 -35.80
N LYS A 306 -15.70 0.05 -35.09
CA LYS A 306 -16.15 -0.19 -33.71
C LYS A 306 -15.20 0.45 -32.70
N LEU A 307 -14.94 1.76 -32.83
CA LEU A 307 -14.07 2.52 -31.94
C LEU A 307 -14.91 3.47 -31.08
N PHE A 308 -14.93 3.23 -29.77
CA PHE A 308 -15.73 3.99 -28.81
C PHE A 308 -14.81 4.81 -27.91
N ILE A 309 -15.16 6.09 -27.69
CA ILE A 309 -14.37 7.05 -26.90
C ILE A 309 -15.21 7.54 -25.73
N ASP A 310 -14.57 7.74 -24.59
CA ASP A 310 -15.13 8.42 -23.42
C ASP A 310 -14.10 9.42 -22.89
N ASP A 311 -14.43 10.72 -22.89
CA ASP A 311 -13.55 11.80 -22.42
C ASP A 311 -13.89 12.35 -21.01
N SER A 312 -14.62 11.57 -20.22
CA SER A 312 -15.01 11.95 -18.85
C SER A 312 -13.76 12.17 -17.96
N SER A 313 -13.49 13.44 -17.62
CA SER A 313 -12.27 13.87 -16.91
C SER A 313 -12.16 13.48 -15.43
N ASP A 314 -13.20 12.88 -14.83
CA ASP A 314 -13.25 12.46 -13.42
C ASP A 314 -13.91 11.07 -13.25
N ILE A 315 -13.47 10.09 -14.06
CA ILE A 315 -14.02 8.73 -14.02
C ILE A 315 -13.34 7.86 -12.95
N GLY A 316 -14.16 7.10 -12.21
CA GLY A 316 -13.72 6.08 -11.25
C GLY A 316 -13.50 4.71 -11.90
N LEU A 317 -12.88 3.78 -11.16
CA LEU A 317 -12.66 2.41 -11.65
C LEU A 317 -13.99 1.66 -11.81
N LEU A 318 -14.91 1.81 -10.86
CA LEU A 318 -16.25 1.20 -10.93
C LEU A 318 -17.01 1.65 -12.17
N GLU A 319 -16.93 2.93 -12.52
CA GLU A 319 -17.59 3.48 -13.70
C GLU A 319 -16.95 2.98 -15.01
N ILE A 320 -15.61 2.92 -15.10
CA ILE A 320 -14.92 2.28 -16.23
C ILE A 320 -15.40 0.84 -16.38
N ARG A 321 -15.44 0.06 -15.29
CA ARG A 321 -15.89 -1.33 -15.32
C ARG A 321 -17.34 -1.44 -15.81
N ALA A 322 -18.25 -0.61 -15.29
CA ALA A 322 -19.65 -0.61 -15.69
C ALA A 322 -19.85 -0.25 -17.17
N LYS A 323 -19.15 0.77 -17.66
CA LYS A 323 -19.18 1.18 -19.08
C LYS A 323 -18.57 0.10 -19.99
N ALA A 324 -17.40 -0.42 -19.63
CA ALA A 324 -16.72 -1.49 -20.39
C ALA A 324 -17.57 -2.77 -20.45
N ARG A 325 -18.19 -3.19 -19.35
CA ARG A 325 -19.11 -4.35 -19.30
C ARG A 325 -20.30 -4.16 -20.24
N ARG A 326 -20.98 -3.00 -20.14
CA ARG A 326 -22.15 -2.67 -20.98
C ARG A 326 -21.79 -2.70 -22.46
N LEU A 327 -20.64 -2.12 -22.79
CA LEU A 327 -20.16 -2.09 -24.16
C LEU A 327 -19.74 -3.49 -24.64
N HIS A 328 -19.06 -4.29 -23.80
CA HIS A 328 -18.68 -5.66 -24.11
C HIS A 328 -19.89 -6.58 -24.39
N GLN A 329 -21.03 -6.35 -23.71
CA GLN A 329 -22.28 -7.05 -23.98
C GLN A 329 -22.90 -6.68 -25.34
N GLN A 330 -22.77 -5.42 -25.77
CA GLN A 330 -23.28 -4.94 -27.06
C GLN A 330 -22.34 -5.32 -28.21
N HIS A 331 -21.04 -5.22 -27.95
CA HIS A 331 -19.95 -5.44 -28.89
C HIS A 331 -18.82 -6.12 -28.12
N GLU A 332 -18.56 -7.40 -28.42
CA GLU A 332 -17.44 -8.13 -27.82
C GLU A 332 -16.14 -7.33 -27.99
N LEU A 333 -15.62 -6.78 -26.88
CA LEU A 333 -14.46 -5.89 -26.89
C LEU A 333 -13.19 -6.70 -27.12
N GLY A 334 -12.38 -6.28 -28.09
CA GLY A 334 -11.07 -6.85 -28.36
C GLY A 334 -9.91 -6.10 -27.70
N LEU A 335 -10.14 -4.86 -27.25
CA LEU A 335 -9.16 -4.05 -26.54
C LEU A 335 -9.84 -2.95 -25.69
N ILE A 336 -9.33 -2.73 -24.49
CA ILE A 336 -9.68 -1.59 -23.64
C ILE A 336 -8.43 -0.75 -23.41
N ILE A 337 -8.54 0.57 -23.51
CA ILE A 337 -7.44 1.52 -23.32
C ILE A 337 -7.85 2.57 -22.29
N VAL A 338 -6.95 2.86 -21.34
CA VAL A 338 -7.12 3.91 -20.32
C VAL A 338 -5.93 4.87 -20.37
N ASP A 339 -6.15 6.10 -20.86
CA ASP A 339 -5.15 7.18 -21.00
C ASP A 339 -5.44 8.34 -20.04
N TYR A 340 -4.80 8.49 -18.87
CA TYR A 340 -3.79 7.64 -18.23
C TYR A 340 -4.13 7.41 -16.75
N LEU A 341 -3.55 6.36 -16.14
CA LEU A 341 -3.91 5.87 -14.80
C LEU A 341 -3.91 6.95 -13.72
N GLN A 342 -2.89 7.81 -13.73
CA GLN A 342 -2.72 8.86 -12.74
C GLN A 342 -3.69 10.04 -12.90
N LEU A 343 -4.76 9.95 -13.69
CA LEU A 343 -5.89 10.90 -13.69
C LEU A 343 -7.20 10.31 -13.18
N MET A 344 -7.29 8.98 -13.00
CA MET A 344 -8.52 8.35 -12.50
C MET A 344 -8.86 8.83 -11.07
N ARG A 345 -10.17 8.89 -10.78
CA ARG A 345 -10.69 9.11 -9.42
C ARG A 345 -10.63 7.81 -8.63
N ALA A 346 -10.31 7.91 -7.34
CA ALA A 346 -10.41 6.77 -6.45
C ALA A 346 -11.84 6.59 -5.96
N ASP A 347 -12.32 5.35 -6.00
CA ASP A 347 -13.61 4.99 -5.43
C ASP A 347 -13.41 4.79 -3.90
N GLY A 348 -13.74 5.82 -3.10
CA GLY A 348 -13.64 5.82 -1.63
C GLY A 348 -12.71 6.87 -1.00
N ARG A 349 -12.70 6.96 0.35
CA ARG A 349 -11.83 7.86 1.16
C ARG A 349 -10.39 7.35 1.28
N ILE A 350 -9.77 6.94 0.18
CA ILE A 350 -8.35 6.56 0.17
C ILE A 350 -7.53 7.83 -0.07
N GLU A 351 -6.91 8.41 0.96
CA GLU A 351 -6.16 9.67 0.84
C GLU A 351 -4.82 9.52 0.08
N ASN A 352 -4.29 8.28 -0.05
CA ASN A 352 -2.98 8.03 -0.64
C ASN A 352 -3.04 7.73 -2.15
N ARG A 353 -2.57 8.66 -2.98
CA ARG A 353 -2.52 8.53 -4.46
C ARG A 353 -1.82 7.24 -4.96
N VAL A 354 -0.87 6.68 -4.22
CA VAL A 354 -0.16 5.47 -4.64
C VAL A 354 -0.95 4.20 -4.34
N GLN A 355 -1.65 4.16 -3.19
CA GLN A 355 -2.64 3.12 -2.90
C GLN A 355 -3.77 3.18 -3.92
N GLN A 356 -4.21 4.38 -4.29
CA GLN A 356 -5.19 4.55 -5.37
C GLN A 356 -4.68 3.96 -6.69
N VAL A 357 -3.46 4.31 -7.13
CA VAL A 357 -2.91 3.82 -8.39
C VAL A 357 -2.64 2.30 -8.36
N SER A 358 -2.25 1.74 -7.21
CA SER A 358 -2.10 0.28 -7.04
C SER A 358 -3.45 -0.44 -7.05
N ALA A 359 -4.46 0.11 -6.38
CA ALA A 359 -5.82 -0.40 -6.41
C ALA A 359 -6.45 -0.31 -7.81
N MET A 360 -6.18 0.78 -8.54
CA MET A 360 -6.59 0.96 -9.93
C MET A 360 -5.94 -0.09 -10.84
N SER A 361 -4.62 -0.31 -10.70
CA SER A 361 -3.89 -1.33 -11.45
C SER A 361 -4.48 -2.73 -11.24
N ARG A 362 -4.67 -3.12 -9.97
CA ARG A 362 -5.33 -4.39 -9.61
C ARG A 362 -6.75 -4.49 -10.15
N GLY A 363 -7.51 -3.41 -10.04
CA GLY A 363 -8.87 -3.30 -10.55
C GLY A 363 -8.98 -3.50 -12.06
N LEU A 364 -8.05 -2.90 -12.81
CA LEU A 364 -7.96 -3.09 -14.26
C LEU A 364 -7.50 -4.50 -14.63
N LYS A 365 -6.62 -5.12 -13.84
CA LYS A 365 -6.27 -6.55 -14.02
C LYS A 365 -7.48 -7.46 -13.81
N ILE A 366 -8.31 -7.16 -12.80
CA ILE A 366 -9.57 -7.87 -12.57
C ILE A 366 -10.50 -7.67 -13.78
N LEU A 367 -10.69 -6.43 -14.24
CA LEU A 367 -11.51 -6.13 -15.42
C LEU A 367 -11.04 -6.89 -16.67
N ALA A 368 -9.71 -6.91 -16.91
CA ALA A 368 -9.13 -7.64 -18.03
C ALA A 368 -9.50 -9.12 -17.99
N ARG A 369 -9.29 -9.77 -16.83
CA ARG A 369 -9.61 -11.20 -16.62
C ARG A 369 -11.09 -11.50 -16.68
N GLU A 370 -11.92 -10.57 -16.22
CA GLU A 370 -13.35 -10.71 -16.16
C GLU A 370 -13.97 -10.68 -17.56
N LEU A 371 -13.57 -9.72 -18.39
CA LEU A 371 -14.06 -9.58 -19.76
C LEU A 371 -13.27 -10.40 -20.78
N LEU A 372 -12.25 -11.14 -20.33
CA LEU A 372 -11.29 -11.84 -21.21
C LEU A 372 -10.79 -10.91 -22.34
N CYS A 373 -10.48 -9.66 -21.99
CA CYS A 373 -10.09 -8.63 -22.94
C CYS A 373 -8.78 -7.99 -22.49
N PRO A 374 -7.80 -7.76 -23.39
CA PRO A 374 -6.58 -7.05 -23.03
C PRO A 374 -6.89 -5.60 -22.63
N VAL A 375 -6.26 -5.14 -21.56
CA VAL A 375 -6.37 -3.76 -21.07
C VAL A 375 -5.00 -3.09 -21.18
N ILE A 376 -4.90 -2.02 -21.97
CA ILE A 376 -3.72 -1.15 -22.01
C ILE A 376 -3.98 0.06 -21.11
N ALA A 377 -3.11 0.24 -20.12
CA ALA A 377 -3.17 1.35 -19.21
C ALA A 377 -1.90 2.20 -19.32
N LEU A 378 -2.08 3.49 -19.59
CA LEU A 378 -0.96 4.41 -19.77
C LEU A 378 -0.50 4.89 -18.40
N SER A 379 0.82 5.00 -18.25
CA SER A 379 1.44 5.52 -17.03
C SER A 379 2.50 6.57 -17.35
N GLN A 380 2.56 7.63 -16.54
CA GLN A 380 3.60 8.65 -16.63
C GLN A 380 4.82 8.33 -15.76
N LEU A 381 6.01 8.39 -16.40
CA LEU A 381 7.28 8.25 -15.72
C LEU A 381 7.68 9.53 -14.98
N SER A 382 8.36 9.37 -13.86
CA SER A 382 8.97 10.47 -13.10
C SER A 382 10.04 11.20 -13.93
N ARG A 383 10.49 12.36 -13.45
CA ARG A 383 11.59 13.11 -14.08
C ARG A 383 12.96 12.47 -13.82
N GLY A 384 13.06 11.49 -12.91
CA GLY A 384 14.33 10.84 -12.53
C GLY A 384 15.09 10.25 -13.72
N VAL A 385 14.39 9.75 -14.73
CA VAL A 385 14.98 9.23 -15.99
C VAL A 385 15.89 10.24 -16.68
N GLU A 386 15.57 11.54 -16.61
CA GLU A 386 16.30 12.60 -17.31
C GLU A 386 17.65 12.93 -16.66
N SER A 387 17.85 12.51 -15.40
CA SER A 387 19.09 12.75 -14.65
C SER A 387 20.17 11.71 -14.91
N ARG A 388 19.83 10.57 -15.53
CA ARG A 388 20.77 9.50 -15.87
C ARG A 388 21.57 9.84 -17.13
N THR A 389 22.78 9.28 -17.24
CA THR A 389 23.59 9.34 -18.47
C THR A 389 22.89 8.61 -19.62
N ASP A 390 22.39 7.40 -19.36
CA ASP A 390 21.47 6.71 -20.25
C ASP A 390 20.02 7.04 -19.84
N LYS A 391 19.28 7.68 -20.74
CA LYS A 391 17.90 8.14 -20.53
C LYS A 391 16.84 7.12 -20.96
N ARG A 392 17.24 5.89 -21.32
CA ARG A 392 16.31 4.79 -21.61
C ARG A 392 15.56 4.38 -20.34
N PRO A 393 14.21 4.34 -20.35
CA PRO A 393 13.45 3.91 -19.19
C PRO A 393 13.67 2.44 -18.83
N MET A 394 13.55 2.13 -17.55
CA MET A 394 13.68 0.78 -16.99
C MET A 394 12.54 0.50 -15.99
N LEU A 395 12.27 -0.78 -15.67
CA LEU A 395 11.19 -1.16 -14.73
C LEU A 395 11.27 -0.40 -13.41
N SER A 396 12.49 -0.18 -12.93
CA SER A 396 12.75 0.52 -11.68
C SER A 396 12.44 2.02 -11.73
N ASP A 397 12.18 2.61 -12.90
CA ASP A 397 11.65 3.98 -13.01
C ASP A 397 10.17 4.08 -12.63
N LEU A 398 9.50 2.93 -12.46
CA LEU A 398 8.20 2.82 -11.81
C LEU A 398 8.33 2.60 -10.28
N ARG A 399 9.57 2.59 -9.73
CA ARG A 399 9.89 2.23 -8.33
C ARG A 399 10.57 3.38 -7.56
N GLU A 400 10.55 3.27 -6.23
CA GLU A 400 11.00 4.25 -5.23
C GLU A 400 12.03 3.61 -4.30
N CYS A 401 13.30 4.07 -4.22
CA CYS A 401 14.35 3.25 -3.57
C CYS A 401 15.17 3.97 -2.47
N VAL A 402 15.77 3.19 -1.56
CA VAL A 402 16.64 3.63 -0.46
C VAL A 402 18.07 3.04 -0.59
N THR A 403 19.07 3.61 0.08
CA THR A 403 20.44 3.04 0.08
C THR A 403 20.56 1.80 0.97
N GLY A 404 21.54 0.93 0.68
CA GLY A 404 21.73 -0.35 1.38
C GLY A 404 21.95 -0.26 2.89
N ASP A 405 22.56 0.82 3.37
CA ASP A 405 22.78 1.09 4.80
C ASP A 405 21.52 1.53 5.56
N THR A 406 20.40 1.74 4.86
CA THR A 406 19.13 2.14 5.48
C THR A 406 18.65 1.05 6.42
N LEU A 407 18.49 1.39 7.69
CA LEU A 407 18.08 0.43 8.72
C LEU A 407 16.57 0.21 8.68
N VAL A 408 16.13 -1.00 8.32
CA VAL A 408 14.74 -1.43 8.43
C VAL A 408 14.44 -1.76 9.90
N THR A 409 13.40 -1.15 10.45
CA THR A 409 12.92 -1.44 11.82
C THR A 409 12.04 -2.69 11.79
N LEU A 410 12.53 -3.77 12.37
CA LEU A 410 11.80 -5.04 12.46
C LEU A 410 10.81 -5.02 13.63
N ALA A 411 9.74 -5.80 13.51
CA ALA A 411 8.73 -5.95 14.57
C ALA A 411 9.30 -6.54 15.88
N ASP A 412 10.41 -7.27 15.79
CA ASP A 412 11.14 -7.79 16.96
C ASP A 412 12.06 -6.74 17.62
N GLY A 413 12.05 -5.49 17.14
CA GLY A 413 12.83 -4.38 17.65
C GLY A 413 14.22 -4.24 17.03
N ARG A 414 14.75 -5.26 16.34
CA ARG A 414 16.04 -5.14 15.66
C ARG A 414 15.97 -4.11 14.53
N ARG A 415 17.13 -3.53 14.24
CA ARG A 415 17.34 -2.63 13.11
C ARG A 415 18.43 -3.21 12.23
N ILE A 416 18.08 -3.58 11.00
CA ILE A 416 18.96 -4.30 10.08
C ILE A 416 19.07 -3.49 8.78
N PRO A 417 20.29 -3.30 8.22
CA PRO A 417 20.45 -2.71 6.89
C PRO A 417 19.62 -3.45 5.85
N ILE A 418 18.93 -2.72 4.99
CA ILE A 418 18.05 -3.31 3.96
C ILE A 418 18.82 -4.25 3.02
N GLU A 419 20.11 -3.98 2.76
CA GLU A 419 20.96 -4.84 1.92
C GLU A 419 21.16 -6.25 2.52
N GLU A 420 21.13 -6.38 3.85
CA GLU A 420 21.25 -7.68 4.54
C GLU A 420 19.93 -8.46 4.56
N LEU A 421 18.81 -7.81 4.22
CA LEU A 421 17.49 -8.42 4.17
C LEU A 421 17.11 -8.93 2.78
N VAL A 422 17.97 -8.72 1.77
CA VAL A 422 17.72 -9.17 0.39
C VAL A 422 17.37 -10.66 0.33
N GLY A 423 16.28 -10.96 -0.40
CA GLY A 423 15.75 -12.31 -0.57
C GLY A 423 14.98 -12.85 0.65
N THR A 424 14.76 -12.03 1.68
CA THR A 424 14.00 -12.42 2.88
C THR A 424 12.61 -11.77 2.90
N ARG A 425 11.75 -12.27 3.80
CA ARG A 425 10.39 -11.77 4.06
C ARG A 425 10.27 -11.28 5.50
N PRO A 426 10.95 -10.18 5.87
CA PRO A 426 11.02 -9.74 7.25
C PRO A 426 9.67 -9.21 7.74
N GLU A 427 9.37 -9.42 9.03
CA GLU A 427 8.30 -8.71 9.71
C GLU A 427 8.82 -7.33 10.16
N VAL A 428 8.26 -6.27 9.58
CA VAL A 428 8.67 -4.88 9.76
C VAL A 428 7.64 -4.09 10.55
N VAL A 429 8.03 -2.95 11.08
CA VAL A 429 7.09 -1.97 11.64
C VAL A 429 6.61 -1.04 10.53
N ALA A 430 5.30 -0.95 10.37
CA ALA A 430 4.60 -0.10 9.41
C ALA A 430 3.64 0.87 10.12
N VAL A 431 2.93 1.68 9.35
CA VAL A 431 1.95 2.66 9.85
C VAL A 431 0.60 2.41 9.19
N ASP A 432 -0.45 2.24 9.99
CA ASP A 432 -1.82 2.06 9.47
C ASP A 432 -2.46 3.38 9.02
N GLU A 433 -3.71 3.31 8.54
CA GLU A 433 -4.48 4.48 8.07
C GLU A 433 -4.79 5.52 9.17
N ARG A 434 -4.65 5.14 10.45
CA ARG A 434 -4.87 6.03 11.62
C ARG A 434 -3.55 6.57 12.18
N ASP A 435 -2.48 6.47 11.40
CA ASP A 435 -1.13 6.88 11.81
C ASP A 435 -0.65 6.15 13.09
N ARG A 436 -1.05 4.88 13.27
CA ARG A 436 -0.60 3.99 14.36
C ARG A 436 0.47 3.02 13.88
N LEU A 437 1.40 2.69 14.77
CA LEU A 437 2.43 1.69 14.44
C LEU A 437 1.88 0.28 14.53
N VAL A 438 2.05 -0.51 13.47
CA VAL A 438 1.58 -1.89 13.36
C VAL A 438 2.68 -2.80 12.81
N PRO A 439 2.77 -4.07 13.26
CA PRO A 439 3.62 -5.05 12.60
C PRO A 439 3.03 -5.43 11.24
N ALA A 440 3.88 -5.64 10.24
CA ALA A 440 3.48 -6.09 8.92
C ALA A 440 4.58 -6.94 8.28
N VAL A 441 4.19 -7.96 7.50
CA VAL A 441 5.15 -8.87 6.84
C VAL A 441 5.48 -8.32 5.46
N ALA A 442 6.77 -8.10 5.18
CA ALA A 442 7.22 -7.75 3.84
C ALA A 442 7.20 -8.97 2.90
N GLU A 443 6.74 -8.78 1.66
CA GLU A 443 6.67 -9.84 0.64
C GLU A 443 8.04 -10.27 0.14
N GLU A 444 8.94 -9.29 -0.05
CA GLU A 444 10.29 -9.50 -0.52
C GLU A 444 11.11 -8.22 -0.29
N VAL A 445 12.44 -8.39 -0.19
CA VAL A 445 13.43 -7.31 -0.24
C VAL A 445 14.41 -7.63 -1.36
N TRP A 446 14.75 -6.66 -2.21
CA TRP A 446 15.61 -6.90 -3.37
C TRP A 446 16.52 -5.71 -3.70
N PRO A 447 17.66 -5.94 -4.38
CA PRO A 447 18.45 -4.88 -4.97
C PRO A 447 17.77 -4.35 -6.22
N VAL A 448 17.75 -3.02 -6.38
CA VAL A 448 17.22 -2.36 -7.58
C VAL A 448 18.35 -1.99 -8.55
N GLY A 449 19.54 -1.69 -8.03
CA GLY A 449 20.74 -1.36 -8.80
C GLY A 449 21.28 0.01 -8.44
N ARG A 450 22.27 0.49 -9.20
CA ARG A 450 22.96 1.75 -8.90
C ARG A 450 22.17 2.96 -9.37
N ARG A 451 21.92 3.94 -8.49
CA ARG A 451 21.15 5.15 -8.80
C ARG A 451 21.73 6.39 -8.13
N ALA A 452 21.39 7.55 -8.68
CA ALA A 452 21.62 8.84 -8.02
C ALA A 452 20.77 8.96 -6.74
N VAL A 453 21.43 9.38 -5.66
CA VAL A 453 20.89 9.45 -4.31
C VAL A 453 20.88 10.89 -3.83
N VAL A 454 19.89 11.23 -3.01
CA VAL A 454 19.81 12.46 -2.23
C VAL A 454 19.82 12.10 -0.74
N GLU A 455 20.49 12.93 0.06
CA GLU A 455 20.46 12.85 1.52
C GLU A 455 19.48 13.90 2.05
N LEU A 456 18.47 13.44 2.78
CA LEU A 456 17.55 14.28 3.53
C LEU A 456 17.97 14.29 5.00
N ARG A 457 18.10 15.48 5.59
CA ARG A 457 18.44 15.70 7.00
C ARG A 457 17.30 16.37 7.75
N LEU A 458 17.03 15.88 8.96
CA LEU A 458 15.95 16.36 9.81
C LEU A 458 16.44 17.14 11.02
N ALA A 459 15.55 17.90 11.67
CA ALA A 459 15.89 18.75 12.80
C ALA A 459 16.22 17.93 14.08
N SER A 460 15.68 16.71 14.21
CA SER A 460 16.15 15.73 15.20
C SER A 460 17.57 15.24 14.94
N GLY A 461 18.18 15.56 13.79
CA GLY A 461 19.50 15.10 13.40
C GLY A 461 19.50 13.72 12.75
N ARG A 462 18.34 13.08 12.57
CA ARG A 462 18.17 11.90 11.72
C ARG A 462 18.40 12.26 10.25
N ARG A 463 18.81 11.26 9.47
CA ARG A 463 19.01 11.39 8.03
C ARG A 463 18.54 10.12 7.33
N ILE A 464 18.14 10.26 6.08
CA ILE A 464 17.87 9.14 5.18
C ILE A 464 18.47 9.45 3.81
N ARG A 465 18.96 8.41 3.14
CA ARG A 465 19.55 8.49 1.80
C ARG A 465 18.70 7.66 0.85
N THR A 466 18.13 8.31 -0.16
CA THR A 466 17.13 7.71 -1.06
C THR A 466 17.29 8.22 -2.48
N THR A 467 16.64 7.60 -3.45
CA THR A 467 16.41 8.25 -4.76
C THR A 467 15.52 9.49 -4.57
N ALA A 468 15.66 10.51 -5.43
CA ALA A 468 14.83 11.72 -5.36
C ALA A 468 13.32 11.47 -5.51
N ASP A 469 12.94 10.41 -6.23
CA ASP A 469 11.54 10.01 -6.42
C ASP A 469 10.96 9.20 -5.25
N HIS A 470 11.78 8.78 -4.28
CA HIS A 470 11.32 8.02 -3.11
C HIS A 470 10.40 8.88 -2.25
N ARG A 471 9.31 8.31 -1.71
CA ARG A 471 8.33 9.07 -0.94
C ARG A 471 8.43 8.86 0.56
N LEU A 472 8.24 9.96 1.30
CA LEU A 472 8.12 9.98 2.75
C LEU A 472 6.75 10.55 3.15
N ARG A 473 6.25 10.12 4.30
CA ARG A 473 4.97 10.62 4.85
C ARG A 473 5.13 12.06 5.34
N THR A 474 4.34 12.99 4.83
CA THR A 474 4.21 14.39 5.26
C THR A 474 2.81 14.67 5.81
N GLY A 475 2.58 15.86 6.36
CA GLY A 475 1.26 16.28 6.83
C GLY A 475 0.21 16.39 5.71
N GLY A 476 0.65 16.48 4.45
CA GLY A 476 -0.20 16.52 3.26
C GLY A 476 -0.33 15.18 2.53
N GLY A 477 0.24 14.09 3.05
CA GLY A 477 0.21 12.77 2.41
C GLY A 477 1.60 12.22 2.13
N TRP A 478 1.83 11.67 0.94
CA TRP A 478 3.12 11.10 0.55
C TRP A 478 3.79 11.99 -0.49
N GLU A 479 4.96 12.53 -0.16
CA GLU A 479 5.70 13.46 -1.03
C GLU A 479 7.07 12.90 -1.37
N THR A 480 7.57 13.22 -2.56
CA THR A 480 8.87 12.74 -3.01
C THR A 480 9.98 13.51 -2.31
N VAL A 481 11.08 12.84 -1.97
CA VAL A 481 12.22 13.48 -1.28
C VAL A 481 12.78 14.66 -2.11
N GLY A 482 12.73 14.57 -3.44
CA GLY A 482 13.15 15.62 -4.35
C GLY A 482 12.25 16.86 -4.38
N SER A 483 10.98 16.78 -3.94
CA SER A 483 10.09 17.95 -3.83
C SER A 483 10.18 18.65 -2.48
N LEU A 484 10.70 17.97 -1.45
CA LEU A 484 10.80 18.50 -0.09
C LEU A 484 11.80 19.64 0.01
N VAL A 485 11.43 20.70 0.72
CA VAL A 485 12.26 21.87 0.99
C VAL A 485 12.50 22.08 2.49
N PRO A 486 13.56 22.81 2.89
CA PRO A 486 13.77 23.15 4.29
C PRO A 486 12.57 23.87 4.90
N GLY A 487 12.02 23.32 5.98
CA GLY A 487 10.79 23.82 6.61
C GLY A 487 9.64 22.81 6.59
N ASP A 488 9.59 21.95 5.57
CA ASP A 488 8.59 20.89 5.46
C ASP A 488 8.71 19.89 6.61
N ARG A 489 7.67 19.10 6.84
CA ARG A 489 7.63 18.12 7.93
C ARG A 489 7.39 16.72 7.41
N VAL A 490 8.21 15.79 7.88
CA VAL A 490 8.07 14.35 7.60
C VAL A 490 7.77 13.59 8.89
N ALA A 491 7.05 12.49 8.77
CA ALA A 491 6.69 11.65 9.90
C ALA A 491 7.87 10.75 10.33
N LEU A 492 8.10 10.74 11.63
CA LEU A 492 8.91 9.78 12.36
C LEU A 492 8.01 8.96 13.30
N ALA A 493 8.47 7.80 13.76
CA ALA A 493 7.91 7.19 14.95
C ALA A 493 8.17 8.10 16.18
N ARG A 494 7.14 8.28 17.01
CA ARG A 494 7.20 9.04 18.28
C ARG A 494 7.54 8.15 19.47
N ASP A 495 7.07 6.91 19.41
CA ASP A 495 7.33 5.85 20.37
C ASP A 495 7.45 4.55 19.57
N LEU A 496 8.31 3.63 20.01
CA LEU A 496 8.38 2.29 19.43
C LEU A 496 7.87 1.30 20.49
N PRO A 497 6.80 0.53 20.19
CA PRO A 497 6.27 -0.41 21.16
C PRO A 497 7.32 -1.46 21.53
N GLU A 498 7.15 -2.04 22.72
CA GLU A 498 7.90 -3.23 23.09
C GLU A 498 7.55 -4.38 22.12
N PRO A 499 8.56 -5.10 21.57
CA PRO A 499 8.34 -6.27 20.76
C PRO A 499 7.47 -7.30 21.46
N LEU A 500 6.63 -7.99 20.69
CA LEU A 500 5.80 -9.08 21.22
C LEU A 500 6.63 -10.19 21.87
N THR A 501 7.84 -10.41 21.37
CA THR A 501 8.82 -11.34 21.95
C THR A 501 10.09 -10.58 22.32
N THR A 502 10.47 -10.63 23.59
CA THR A 502 11.69 -10.00 24.10
C THR A 502 12.67 -11.03 24.65
N ASP A 503 13.96 -10.72 24.57
CA ASP A 503 15.03 -11.56 25.10
C ASP A 503 15.55 -10.94 26.40
N ARG A 504 15.15 -11.48 27.56
CA ARG A 504 15.65 -10.99 28.84
C ARG A 504 17.06 -11.53 29.12
N TRP A 505 18.01 -10.65 29.39
CA TRP A 505 19.38 -11.05 29.74
C TRP A 505 19.59 -11.05 31.25
N PRO A 506 20.60 -11.76 31.78
CA PRO A 506 21.03 -11.55 33.15
C PRO A 506 21.40 -10.08 33.38
N GLU A 507 20.94 -9.46 34.47
CA GLU A 507 21.13 -8.02 34.69
C GLU A 507 22.60 -7.59 34.64
N HIS A 508 23.49 -8.43 35.16
CA HIS A 508 24.92 -8.16 35.15
C HIS A 508 25.50 -8.03 33.72
N GLU A 509 24.96 -8.77 32.74
CA GLU A 509 25.35 -8.64 31.34
C GLU A 509 24.93 -7.27 30.77
N VAL A 510 23.71 -6.83 31.07
CA VAL A 510 23.17 -5.53 30.63
C VAL A 510 23.96 -4.37 31.25
N VAL A 511 24.24 -4.46 32.54
CA VAL A 511 25.08 -3.51 33.29
C VAL A 511 26.48 -3.42 32.67
N LEU A 512 27.09 -4.58 32.42
CA LEU A 512 28.44 -4.64 31.85
C LEU A 512 28.47 -4.10 30.42
N LEU A 513 27.44 -4.37 29.61
CA LEU A 513 27.33 -3.86 28.25
C LEU A 513 27.37 -2.33 28.24
N GLY A 514 26.51 -1.68 29.04
CA GLY A 514 26.42 -0.23 29.10
C GLY A 514 27.75 0.42 29.50
N GLN A 515 28.42 -0.13 30.52
CA GLN A 515 29.72 0.36 30.98
C GLN A 515 30.83 0.13 29.95
N LEU A 516 30.90 -1.03 29.31
CA LEU A 516 31.95 -1.33 28.34
C LEU A 516 31.79 -0.55 27.03
N ILE A 517 30.55 -0.36 26.54
CA ILE A 517 30.30 0.49 25.37
C ILE A 517 30.75 1.94 25.63
N GLY A 518 30.58 2.47 26.84
CA GLY A 518 31.12 3.77 27.21
C GLY A 518 32.65 3.76 27.32
N ASP A 519 33.14 3.30 28.48
CA ASP A 519 34.53 3.47 28.91
C ASP A 519 35.41 2.20 28.76
N GLY A 520 34.85 1.13 28.18
CA GLY A 520 35.55 -0.12 27.94
C GLY A 520 36.47 -0.09 26.71
N SER A 521 37.54 -0.87 26.77
CA SER A 521 38.44 -1.21 25.67
C SER A 521 38.56 -2.72 25.55
N TYR A 522 38.19 -3.26 24.40
CA TYR A 522 38.13 -4.70 24.09
C TYR A 522 38.70 -4.99 22.69
N LEU A 523 39.88 -4.42 22.43
CA LEU A 523 40.61 -4.56 21.16
C LEU A 523 41.40 -5.86 21.07
N ARG A 524 41.55 -6.39 19.85
CA ARG A 524 42.37 -7.56 19.58
C ARG A 524 43.84 -7.28 19.90
N GLY A 525 44.50 -8.26 20.53
CA GLY A 525 45.92 -8.17 20.89
C GLY A 525 46.21 -7.27 22.09
N GLN A 526 45.18 -6.76 22.77
CA GLN A 526 45.33 -5.95 23.98
C GLN A 526 44.52 -6.56 25.14
N PRO A 527 44.95 -6.41 26.40
CA PRO A 527 44.13 -6.78 27.54
C PRO A 527 42.84 -5.96 27.57
N MET A 528 41.72 -6.60 27.89
CA MET A 528 40.45 -5.90 28.07
C MET A 528 40.53 -4.99 29.30
N ARG A 529 40.19 -3.72 29.12
CA ARG A 529 40.35 -2.67 30.13
C ARG A 529 39.08 -1.87 30.29
N TYR A 530 38.86 -1.35 31.48
CA TYR A 530 37.82 -0.37 31.78
C TYR A 530 38.43 0.72 32.66
N THR A 531 38.24 1.99 32.31
CA THR A 531 38.89 3.11 32.99
C THR A 531 37.83 4.05 33.52
N THR A 532 37.87 4.39 34.81
CA THR A 532 36.87 5.27 35.41
C THR A 532 37.47 6.03 36.60
N ALA A 533 36.85 7.16 36.95
CA ALA A 533 37.09 7.87 38.21
C ALA A 533 36.05 7.53 39.30
N SER A 534 35.02 6.75 38.96
CA SER A 534 33.92 6.39 39.85
C SER A 534 34.15 5.04 40.51
N GLN A 535 34.11 5.00 41.84
CA GLN A 535 34.19 3.75 42.61
C GLN A 535 32.97 2.87 42.35
N GLU A 536 31.76 3.44 42.31
CA GLU A 536 30.53 2.71 42.04
C GLU A 536 30.50 2.07 40.65
N ASN A 537 30.95 2.81 39.61
CA ASN A 537 31.04 2.25 38.25
C ASN A 537 32.04 1.09 38.21
N SER A 538 33.16 1.25 38.90
CA SER A 538 34.18 0.22 39.02
C SER A 538 33.67 -1.04 39.71
N ASP A 539 32.90 -0.90 40.80
CA ASP A 539 32.35 -2.03 41.53
C ASP A 539 31.27 -2.76 40.71
N ALA A 540 30.45 -2.02 39.96
CA ALA A 540 29.47 -2.60 39.04
C ALA A 540 30.14 -3.44 37.93
N VAL A 541 31.18 -2.89 37.27
CA VAL A 541 31.95 -3.63 36.25
C VAL A 541 32.66 -4.84 36.85
N ARG A 542 33.25 -4.69 38.04
CA ARG A 542 33.93 -5.79 38.73
C ARG A 542 32.97 -6.93 39.04
N ALA A 543 31.84 -6.62 39.68
CA ALA A 543 30.83 -7.61 40.05
C ALA A 543 30.28 -8.33 38.82
N ALA A 544 29.96 -7.59 37.77
CA ALA A 544 29.40 -8.17 36.55
C ALA A 544 30.40 -9.06 35.80
N ALA A 545 31.64 -8.62 35.62
CA ALA A 545 32.65 -9.43 34.95
C ALA A 545 33.01 -10.70 35.75
N ILE A 546 33.03 -10.65 37.09
CA ILE A 546 33.23 -11.84 37.95
C ILE A 546 32.06 -12.82 37.82
N ALA A 547 30.82 -12.33 37.79
CA ALA A 547 29.63 -13.16 37.58
C ALA A 547 29.69 -13.94 36.26
N MET A 548 30.35 -13.37 35.24
CA MET A 548 30.59 -13.99 33.94
C MET A 548 31.84 -14.89 33.89
N GLY A 549 32.49 -15.15 35.03
CA GLY A 549 33.66 -16.03 35.12
C GLY A 549 34.99 -15.39 34.74
N SER A 550 35.04 -14.07 34.55
CA SER A 550 36.28 -13.33 34.30
C SER A 550 36.97 -12.92 35.60
N VAL A 551 38.29 -12.79 35.57
CA VAL A 551 39.09 -12.32 36.71
C VAL A 551 39.39 -10.83 36.53
N VAL A 552 39.00 -10.00 37.50
CA VAL A 552 39.18 -8.55 37.42
C VAL A 552 40.28 -8.10 38.37
N ARG A 553 41.28 -7.38 37.83
CA ARG A 553 42.35 -6.75 38.63
C ARG A 553 42.25 -5.24 38.53
N ARG A 554 42.34 -4.56 39.68
CA ARG A 554 42.38 -3.09 39.74
C ARG A 554 43.84 -2.61 39.71
N HIS A 555 44.08 -1.56 38.95
CA HIS A 555 45.34 -0.84 38.86
C HIS A 555 45.09 0.64 39.17
N GLU A 556 45.88 1.20 40.09
CA GLU A 556 45.86 2.63 40.38
C GLU A 556 46.28 3.45 39.15
N GLY A 557 45.58 4.55 38.91
CA GLY A 557 45.86 5.47 37.80
C GLY A 557 46.39 6.82 38.29
N ARG A 558 46.06 7.90 37.58
CA ARG A 558 46.46 9.27 37.93
C ARG A 558 45.28 10.02 38.55
N GLY A 559 45.47 10.58 39.75
CA GLY A 559 44.42 11.30 40.47
C GLY A 559 43.33 10.35 40.95
N SER A 560 42.05 10.71 40.73
CA SER A 560 40.90 9.85 41.06
C SER A 560 40.65 8.72 40.06
N TRP A 561 41.40 8.66 38.95
CA TRP A 561 41.22 7.65 37.92
C TRP A 561 41.93 6.35 38.27
N HIS A 562 41.27 5.23 38.01
CA HIS A 562 41.86 3.89 38.08
C HIS A 562 41.39 3.02 36.91
N GLN A 563 42.08 1.91 36.69
CA GLN A 563 41.81 0.98 35.59
C GLN A 563 41.53 -0.43 36.11
N LEU A 564 40.51 -1.06 35.55
CA LEU A 564 40.25 -2.49 35.70
C LEU A 564 40.80 -3.23 34.49
N VAL A 565 41.52 -4.32 34.73
CA VAL A 565 41.92 -5.28 33.71
C VAL A 565 41.06 -6.53 33.88
N ILE A 566 40.31 -6.87 32.83
CA ILE A 566 39.43 -8.04 32.79
C ILE A 566 40.18 -9.17 32.09
N ALA A 567 40.60 -10.17 32.85
CA ALA A 567 41.33 -11.35 32.42
C ALA A 567 40.45 -12.62 32.52
N GLY A 568 40.99 -13.79 32.20
CA GLY A 568 40.23 -15.05 32.20
C GLY A 568 39.31 -15.23 30.99
N ASN A 569 39.48 -14.41 29.95
CA ASN A 569 38.61 -14.38 28.76
C ASN A 569 38.94 -15.44 27.69
N GLY A 570 39.72 -16.46 28.06
CA GLY A 570 40.22 -17.48 27.12
C GLY A 570 41.22 -16.94 26.10
N ASN A 571 41.33 -17.62 24.94
CA ASN A 571 42.24 -17.25 23.85
C ASN A 571 41.48 -17.11 22.50
N ARG A 572 42.22 -17.00 21.38
CA ARG A 572 41.61 -16.85 20.05
C ARG A 572 40.77 -18.06 19.64
N TRP A 573 41.20 -19.27 20.02
CA TRP A 573 40.58 -20.55 19.66
C TRP A 573 39.51 -20.98 20.66
N THR A 574 39.72 -20.70 21.95
CA THR A 574 38.81 -21.02 23.04
C THR A 574 38.47 -19.75 23.83
N PRO A 575 37.61 -18.87 23.30
CA PRO A 575 37.17 -17.70 24.04
C PRO A 575 36.33 -18.11 25.26
N ALA A 576 36.44 -17.37 26.36
CA ALA A 576 35.68 -17.59 27.59
C ALA A 576 35.24 -16.25 28.22
N GLY A 577 34.35 -16.32 29.20
CA GLY A 577 33.86 -15.19 29.98
C GLY A 577 33.40 -14.00 29.14
N VAL A 578 33.72 -12.78 29.58
CA VAL A 578 33.34 -11.53 28.89
C VAL A 578 33.86 -11.49 27.45
N GLY A 579 35.04 -12.06 27.17
CA GLY A 579 35.60 -12.08 25.82
C GLY A 579 34.83 -12.97 24.84
N ALA A 580 34.29 -14.11 25.29
CA ALA A 580 33.39 -14.93 24.46
C ALA A 580 32.09 -14.21 24.19
N TRP A 581 31.50 -13.63 25.22
CA TRP A 581 30.23 -12.92 25.15
C TRP A 581 30.29 -11.72 24.18
N LEU A 582 31.33 -10.86 24.26
CA LEU A 582 31.49 -9.74 23.31
C LEU A 582 31.68 -10.19 21.85
N LYS A 583 32.32 -11.35 21.63
CA LYS A 583 32.47 -11.94 20.29
C LYS A 583 31.13 -12.47 19.77
N GLN A 584 30.34 -13.13 20.62
CA GLN A 584 28.99 -13.59 20.29
C GLN A 584 28.07 -12.42 19.93
N LEU A 585 28.20 -11.29 20.63
CA LEU A 585 27.46 -10.07 20.35
C LEU A 585 27.94 -9.31 19.10
N GLY A 586 29.07 -9.70 18.51
CA GLY A 586 29.63 -9.08 17.30
C GLY A 586 30.24 -7.69 17.52
N ILE A 587 30.51 -7.30 18.77
CA ILE A 587 31.04 -5.96 19.11
C ILE A 587 32.51 -5.98 19.56
N PHE A 588 33.12 -7.16 19.70
CA PHE A 588 34.54 -7.26 20.01
C PHE A 588 35.41 -6.57 18.93
N ASP A 589 36.55 -5.98 19.32
CA ASP A 589 37.48 -5.28 18.43
C ASP A 589 37.02 -3.91 17.87
N GLN A 590 35.92 -3.33 18.38
CA GLN A 590 35.50 -1.98 17.99
C GLN A 590 36.32 -0.88 18.67
N ARG A 591 36.77 0.11 17.89
CA ARG A 591 37.36 1.35 18.43
C ARG A 591 36.27 2.33 18.85
N SER A 592 36.63 3.37 19.62
CA SER A 592 35.67 4.37 20.13
C SER A 592 34.76 5.02 19.06
N GLY A 593 35.28 5.22 17.85
CA GLY A 593 34.48 5.78 16.73
C GLY A 593 33.67 4.76 15.92
N GLU A 594 33.82 3.47 16.23
CA GLU A 594 33.15 2.33 15.57
C GLU A 594 32.17 1.63 16.52
N LYS A 595 32.11 2.04 17.80
CA LYS A 595 31.25 1.41 18.80
C LYS A 595 29.79 1.47 18.35
N ARG A 596 29.07 0.37 18.57
CA ARG A 596 27.63 0.22 18.28
C ARG A 596 26.96 -0.51 19.44
N VAL A 597 25.65 -0.31 19.59
CA VAL A 597 24.85 -1.21 20.41
C VAL A 597 24.67 -2.53 19.64
N PRO A 598 24.91 -3.70 20.24
CA PRO A 598 24.73 -4.98 19.55
C PRO A 598 23.27 -5.20 19.16
N ARG A 599 23.03 -5.80 17.99
CA ARG A 599 21.67 -6.03 17.45
C ARG A 599 20.75 -6.75 18.44
N ALA A 600 21.30 -7.71 19.18
CA ALA A 600 20.54 -8.48 20.16
C ALA A 600 20.03 -7.62 21.34
N ALA A 601 20.68 -6.49 21.67
CA ALA A 601 20.21 -5.61 22.74
C ALA A 601 18.92 -4.83 22.37
N PHE A 602 18.57 -4.73 21.08
CA PHE A 602 17.31 -4.11 20.67
C PHE A 602 16.08 -5.00 20.91
N ARG A 603 16.29 -6.30 21.19
CA ARG A 603 15.26 -7.26 21.60
C ARG A 603 15.03 -7.28 23.12
N LEU A 604 15.79 -6.49 23.89
CA LEU A 604 15.59 -6.37 25.33
C LEU A 604 14.20 -5.78 25.65
N PRO A 605 13.58 -6.20 26.78
CA PRO A 605 12.38 -5.55 27.29
C PRO A 605 12.68 -4.11 27.76
N THR A 606 11.64 -3.29 27.86
CA THR A 606 11.75 -1.83 28.09
C THR A 606 12.49 -1.49 29.40
N ASP A 607 12.32 -2.30 30.45
CA ASP A 607 13.03 -2.13 31.73
C ASP A 607 14.55 -2.37 31.59
N GLN A 608 14.96 -3.35 30.79
CA GLN A 608 16.37 -3.63 30.52
C GLN A 608 17.00 -2.62 29.54
N ILE A 609 16.24 -2.06 28.61
CA ILE A 609 16.69 -0.89 27.83
C ILE A 609 16.95 0.29 28.77
N GLY A 610 16.07 0.54 29.73
CA GLY A 610 16.27 1.54 30.78
C GLY A 610 17.54 1.31 31.59
N LEU A 611 17.78 0.05 32.02
CA LEU A 611 18.98 -0.35 32.75
C LEU A 611 20.26 -0.17 31.91
N LEU A 612 20.24 -0.57 30.63
CA LEU A 612 21.35 -0.41 29.71
C LEU A 612 21.71 1.08 29.55
N LEU A 613 20.71 1.91 29.27
CA LEU A 613 20.90 3.36 29.13
C LEU A 613 21.36 4.00 30.44
N ARG A 614 20.92 3.52 31.61
CA ARG A 614 21.34 4.03 32.92
C ARG A 614 22.85 3.88 33.10
N HIS A 615 23.37 2.70 32.79
CA HIS A 615 24.80 2.41 32.91
C HIS A 615 25.63 3.02 31.79
N LEU A 616 25.07 3.18 30.59
CA LEU A 616 25.71 3.95 29.53
C LEU A 616 25.79 5.45 29.86
N TRP A 617 24.76 6.01 30.49
CA TRP A 617 24.78 7.41 30.96
C TRP A 617 25.76 7.65 32.11
N ALA A 618 26.11 6.61 32.86
CA ALA A 618 27.08 6.71 33.95
C ALA A 618 28.52 6.95 33.44
N THR A 619 28.78 6.74 32.15
CA THR A 619 30.06 7.03 31.49
C THR A 619 30.04 8.46 30.91
N ASP A 620 29.77 8.59 29.60
CA ASP A 620 29.80 9.81 28.80
C ASP A 620 28.45 10.56 28.80
N GLY A 621 27.53 10.15 29.67
CA GLY A 621 26.28 10.85 29.91
C GLY A 621 26.46 12.06 30.82
N SER A 622 25.63 13.07 30.62
CA SER A 622 25.56 14.29 31.40
C SER A 622 24.12 14.58 31.79
N ILE A 623 23.94 14.93 33.06
CA ILE A 623 22.69 15.45 33.62
C ILE A 623 23.09 16.72 34.37
N HIS A 624 22.53 17.85 33.97
CA HIS A 624 22.87 19.14 34.56
C HIS A 624 21.65 20.06 34.60
N VAL A 625 21.66 20.98 35.56
CA VAL A 625 20.67 22.05 35.69
C VAL A 625 21.42 23.36 35.61
N ASP A 626 21.27 24.08 34.51
CA ASP A 626 21.76 25.46 34.43
C ASP A 626 20.83 26.33 35.28
N ARG A 627 21.38 27.00 36.31
CA ARG A 627 20.64 28.01 37.06
C ARG A 627 20.55 29.29 36.26
N SER A 628 19.35 29.87 36.17
CA SER A 628 19.12 31.12 35.45
C SER A 628 18.79 32.27 36.40
N ASP A 629 19.51 33.39 36.29
CA ASP A 629 19.21 34.64 37.01
C ASP A 629 17.82 35.23 36.70
N ARG A 630 17.16 34.75 35.62
CA ARG A 630 15.80 35.16 35.20
C ARG A 630 14.71 34.17 35.64
N GLY A 631 15.00 33.26 36.58
CA GLY A 631 14.00 32.39 37.22
C GLY A 631 13.53 31.20 36.37
N ARG A 632 14.30 30.77 35.36
CA ARG A 632 13.99 29.57 34.55
C ARG A 632 15.18 28.63 34.47
N ASP A 633 15.34 27.80 35.49
CA ASP A 633 16.35 26.74 35.49
C ASP A 633 16.16 25.80 34.29
N LYS A 634 17.25 25.47 33.60
CA LYS A 634 17.23 24.68 32.37
C LYS A 634 17.92 23.34 32.59
N GLY A 635 17.11 22.28 32.62
CA GLY A 635 17.60 20.91 32.61
C GLY A 635 18.25 20.55 31.28
N ARG A 636 19.43 19.94 31.33
CA ARG A 636 20.14 19.35 30.20
C ARG A 636 20.43 17.89 30.51
N VAL A 637 19.94 17.00 29.65
CA VAL A 637 20.25 15.58 29.67
C VAL A 637 20.83 15.25 28.30
N ALA A 638 22.10 14.84 28.25
CA ALA A 638 22.77 14.55 26.99
C ALA A 638 23.80 13.44 27.14
N TYR A 639 23.92 12.59 26.12
CA TYR A 639 24.97 11.60 25.96
C TYR A 639 25.91 12.03 24.83
N VAL A 640 27.23 11.88 25.02
CA VAL A 640 28.23 12.31 24.05
C VAL A 640 29.06 11.12 23.58
N THR A 641 29.26 11.01 22.27
CA THR A 641 30.11 9.96 21.69
C THR A 641 30.77 10.44 20.40
N ILE A 642 31.93 9.89 20.05
CA ILE A 642 32.57 10.12 18.76
C ILE A 642 32.12 9.11 17.69
N SER A 643 31.30 8.12 18.05
CA SER A 643 30.68 7.18 17.11
C SER A 643 29.30 7.69 16.71
N ARG A 644 29.13 8.02 15.43
CA ARG A 644 27.82 8.43 14.90
C ARG A 644 26.80 7.31 15.03
N GLY A 645 27.21 6.07 14.72
CA GLY A 645 26.33 4.90 14.82
C GLY A 645 25.88 4.64 16.26
N LEU A 646 26.74 4.84 17.25
CA LEU A 646 26.33 4.74 18.66
C LEU A 646 25.33 5.84 19.04
N ALA A 647 25.51 7.06 18.55
CA ALA A 647 24.55 8.14 18.80
C ALA A 647 23.16 7.83 18.21
N GLU A 648 23.11 7.26 17.00
CA GLU A 648 21.88 6.81 16.34
C GLU A 648 21.25 5.62 17.10
N ASP A 649 22.07 4.68 17.57
CA ASP A 649 21.61 3.55 18.39
C ASP A 649 21.01 3.99 19.73
N VAL A 650 21.66 4.92 20.43
CA VAL A 650 21.15 5.48 21.69
C VAL A 650 19.85 6.25 21.44
N ALA A 651 19.75 7.02 20.34
CA ALA A 651 18.52 7.71 19.99
C ALA A 651 17.36 6.74 19.70
N ALA A 652 17.63 5.59 19.08
CA ALA A 652 16.62 4.56 18.85
C ALA A 652 16.22 3.79 20.12
N LEU A 653 17.16 3.53 21.03
CA LEU A 653 16.83 2.97 22.35
C LEU A 653 16.01 3.95 23.19
N LEU A 654 16.26 5.26 23.08
CA LEU A 654 15.42 6.28 23.71
C LEU A 654 14.03 6.34 23.07
N LEU A 655 13.92 6.11 21.76
CA LEU A 655 12.64 6.04 21.07
C LEU A 655 11.75 4.89 21.58
N ARG A 656 12.36 3.74 21.93
CA ARG A 656 11.69 2.62 22.65
C ARG A 656 11.19 2.97 24.05
N LEU A 657 11.65 4.10 24.60
CA LEU A 657 11.17 4.65 25.86
C LEU A 657 10.23 5.84 25.63
N GLY A 658 9.68 6.04 24.43
CA GLY A 658 8.85 7.20 24.08
C GLY A 658 9.57 8.55 24.17
N ILE A 659 10.88 8.56 23.89
CA ILE A 659 11.73 9.76 23.91
C ILE A 659 12.34 9.99 22.53
N VAL A 660 11.80 10.97 21.79
CA VAL A 660 12.40 11.44 20.54
C VAL A 660 13.61 12.32 20.86
N ALA A 661 14.80 11.72 20.86
CA ALA A 661 16.05 12.43 21.11
C ALA A 661 16.52 13.25 19.90
N ARG A 662 17.25 14.34 20.17
CA ARG A 662 17.90 15.17 19.13
C ARG A 662 19.39 14.87 19.08
N ILE A 663 19.91 14.57 17.89
CA ILE A 663 21.33 14.35 17.63
C ILE A 663 21.93 15.61 17.02
N THR A 664 22.96 16.17 17.67
CA THR A 664 23.73 17.29 17.12
C THR A 664 25.20 16.91 17.00
N THR A 665 25.83 17.26 15.88
CA THR A 665 27.26 17.02 15.66
C THR A 665 28.03 18.30 15.88
N VAL A 666 29.07 18.25 16.71
CA VAL A 666 29.97 19.36 17.01
C VAL A 666 31.37 19.01 16.51
N ALA A 667 31.89 19.79 15.58
CA ALA A 667 33.26 19.63 15.10
C ALA A 667 34.26 20.06 16.19
N GLN A 668 35.32 19.26 16.40
CA GLN A 668 36.35 19.52 17.42
C GLN A 668 37.72 19.74 16.79
N GLY A 669 37.84 20.74 15.90
CA GLY A 669 39.12 21.10 15.27
C GLY A 669 39.78 19.91 14.57
N ALA A 670 40.97 19.51 15.02
CA ALA A 670 41.73 18.37 14.49
C ALA A 670 41.24 16.97 14.96
N HIS A 671 40.29 16.90 15.89
CA HIS A 671 39.73 15.65 16.41
C HIS A 671 38.47 15.24 15.66
N ARG A 672 38.12 13.94 15.74
CA ARG A 672 36.85 13.43 15.20
C ARG A 672 35.67 14.22 15.80
N PRO A 673 34.62 14.51 15.01
CA PRO A 673 33.47 15.24 15.52
C PRO A 673 32.77 14.46 16.65
N ALA A 674 32.28 15.20 17.64
CA ALA A 674 31.50 14.63 18.74
C ALA A 674 30.00 14.73 18.41
N HIS A 675 29.27 13.65 18.67
CA HIS A 675 27.82 13.54 18.48
C HIS A 675 27.15 13.56 19.85
N HIS A 676 26.25 14.53 20.03
CA HIS A 676 25.48 14.69 21.26
C HIS A 676 24.05 14.22 21.02
N VAL A 677 23.60 13.25 21.81
CA VAL A 677 22.20 12.79 21.88
C VAL A 677 21.53 13.51 23.04
N GLN A 678 20.57 14.38 22.75
CA GLN A 678 19.96 15.30 23.71
C GLN A 678 18.50 14.92 23.99
N VAL A 679 18.16 14.79 25.28
CA VAL A 679 16.78 14.64 25.75
C VAL A 679 16.25 16.03 26.14
N SER A 680 15.35 16.54 25.31
CA SER A 680 14.83 17.91 25.41
C SER A 680 13.34 17.90 25.75
N GLY A 681 12.90 18.90 26.51
CA GLY A 681 11.51 19.02 26.94
C GLY A 681 11.27 18.36 28.31
N SER A 682 10.41 18.96 29.12
CA SER A 682 10.15 18.52 30.49
C SER A 682 9.52 17.12 30.55
N ALA A 683 8.59 16.81 29.64
CA ALA A 683 7.93 15.49 29.59
C ALA A 683 8.94 14.37 29.28
N ALA A 684 9.78 14.55 28.26
CA ALA A 684 10.83 13.60 27.91
C ALA A 684 11.88 13.44 29.02
N GLN A 685 12.28 14.54 29.68
CA GLN A 685 13.23 14.49 30.80
C GLN A 685 12.64 13.79 32.04
N ARG A 686 11.35 14.00 32.37
CA ARG A 686 10.67 13.23 33.42
C ARG A 686 10.63 11.75 33.09
N ARG A 687 10.28 11.42 31.84
CA ARG A 687 10.25 10.04 31.36
C ARG A 687 11.63 9.39 31.44
N PHE A 688 12.68 10.11 31.05
CA PHE A 688 14.07 9.67 31.19
C PHE A 688 14.42 9.38 32.65
N LEU A 689 14.13 10.31 33.58
CA LEU A 689 14.42 10.10 35.00
C LEU A 689 13.67 8.91 35.60
N ARG A 690 12.42 8.69 35.17
CA ARG A 690 11.59 7.57 35.64
C ARG A 690 12.07 6.22 35.11
N LEU A 691 12.37 6.12 33.82
CA LEU A 691 12.66 4.83 33.16
C LEU A 691 14.17 4.51 33.14
N VAL A 692 15.01 5.51 32.88
CA VAL A 692 16.47 5.37 32.84
C VAL A 692 17.07 5.71 34.19
N GLY A 693 16.76 6.88 34.73
CA GLY A 693 17.34 7.37 35.99
C GLY A 693 18.83 7.69 35.86
N ALA A 694 19.59 7.49 36.94
CA ALA A 694 21.03 7.74 36.99
C ALA A 694 21.75 6.70 37.86
N PHE A 695 23.05 6.57 37.67
CA PHE A 695 23.90 5.66 38.44
C PHE A 695 25.24 6.34 38.79
N GLY A 696 25.80 5.98 39.94
CA GLY A 696 27.08 6.50 40.44
C GLY A 696 27.10 8.03 40.52
N PRO A 697 28.09 8.70 39.92
CA PRO A 697 28.33 10.14 40.10
C PRO A 697 27.27 11.04 39.45
N ARG A 698 26.25 10.45 38.79
CA ARG A 698 25.15 11.15 38.13
C ARG A 698 23.88 11.23 38.98
N VAL A 699 23.79 10.47 40.08
CA VAL A 699 22.60 10.40 40.94
C VAL A 699 22.21 11.77 41.54
N PRO A 700 23.14 12.54 42.16
CA PRO A 700 22.78 13.83 42.74
C PRO A 700 22.22 14.84 41.73
N GLN A 701 22.76 14.85 40.50
CA GLN A 701 22.31 15.76 39.44
C GLN A 701 20.95 15.36 38.89
N ALA A 702 20.64 14.05 38.87
CA ALA A 702 19.33 13.54 38.48
C ALA A 702 18.26 13.92 39.51
N GLU A 703 18.56 13.82 40.81
CA GLU A 703 17.68 14.28 41.89
C GLU A 703 17.43 15.80 41.81
N GLN A 704 18.49 16.57 41.57
CA GLN A 704 18.37 18.02 41.36
C GLN A 704 17.46 18.34 40.17
N LEU A 705 17.63 17.64 39.04
CA LEU A 705 16.77 17.82 37.87
C LEU A 705 15.32 17.42 38.15
N ALA A 706 15.10 16.33 38.90
CA ALA A 706 13.77 15.88 39.29
C ALA A 706 13.04 16.96 40.10
N GLY A 707 13.73 17.59 41.06
CA GLY A 707 13.19 18.71 41.85
C GLY A 707 12.76 19.91 41.00
N VAL A 708 13.58 20.28 40.00
CA VAL A 708 13.25 21.38 39.06
C VAL A 708 12.08 21.03 38.14
N LEU A 709 11.97 19.76 37.72
CA LEU A 709 10.89 19.33 36.83
C LEU A 709 9.56 19.14 37.56
N ALA A 710 9.55 18.94 38.87
CA ALA A 710 8.32 18.78 39.66
C ALA A 710 7.43 20.04 39.64
N THR A 711 8.03 21.23 39.58
CA THR A 711 7.32 22.52 39.64
C THR A 711 7.03 23.13 38.26
N ARG A 712 7.44 22.48 37.17
CA ARG A 712 7.41 23.05 35.82
C ARG A 712 6.21 22.57 35.01
N ALA A 713 5.47 23.49 34.39
CA ALA A 713 4.45 23.11 33.40
C ALA A 713 5.09 22.44 32.16
N GLU A 714 4.36 21.53 31.50
CA GLU A 714 4.86 20.88 30.30
C GLU A 714 5.01 21.87 29.14
N ALA A 715 6.18 21.86 28.49
CA ALA A 715 6.38 22.69 27.31
C ALA A 715 5.71 22.04 26.09
N THR A 716 4.66 22.67 25.58
CA THR A 716 3.81 22.17 24.49
C THR A 716 4.38 22.33 23.08
N ASN A 717 5.58 22.91 22.93
CA ASN A 717 6.07 23.43 21.64
C ASN A 717 7.10 22.54 20.93
N VAL A 718 7.32 21.30 21.39
CA VAL A 718 8.32 20.38 20.81
C VAL A 718 7.64 19.34 19.90
N ASP A 719 6.63 18.67 20.42
CA ASP A 719 5.81 17.68 19.70
C ASP A 719 4.55 18.36 19.18
N THR A 720 4.69 19.00 18.02
CA THR A 720 3.63 19.78 17.37
C THR A 720 3.19 19.07 16.10
N LEU A 721 1.90 19.17 15.81
CA LEU A 721 1.29 18.63 14.59
C LEU A 721 1.53 19.56 13.39
N PRO A 722 1.39 19.06 12.16
CA PRO A 722 1.47 19.90 10.96
C PRO A 722 0.38 20.99 10.96
N THR A 723 0.65 22.12 10.30
CA THR A 723 -0.28 23.27 10.25
C THR A 723 -1.56 22.97 9.48
N GLU A 724 -1.52 21.95 8.62
CA GLU A 724 -2.59 21.40 7.81
C GLU A 724 -3.79 20.97 8.67
N VAL A 725 -3.53 20.54 9.92
CA VAL A 725 -4.56 20.18 10.91
C VAL A 725 -5.55 21.35 11.15
N TRP A 726 -5.09 22.59 11.03
CA TRP A 726 -5.99 23.74 11.19
C TRP A 726 -7.02 23.88 10.07
N ALA A 727 -6.77 23.34 8.88
CA ALA A 727 -7.78 23.33 7.81
C ALA A 727 -8.99 22.50 8.24
N ARG A 728 -8.75 21.33 8.85
CA ARG A 728 -9.80 20.47 9.41
C ARG A 728 -10.56 21.14 10.55
N VAL A 729 -9.82 21.74 11.50
CA VAL A 729 -10.43 22.49 12.61
C VAL A 729 -11.35 23.60 12.08
N ARG A 730 -10.92 24.36 11.08
CA ARG A 730 -11.75 25.42 10.47
C ARG A 730 -12.99 24.86 9.77
N ALA A 731 -12.85 23.76 9.02
CA ALA A 731 -13.98 23.10 8.36
C ALA A 731 -15.03 22.64 9.38
N ARG A 732 -14.61 21.93 10.44
CA ARG A 732 -15.50 21.48 11.51
C ARG A 732 -16.14 22.61 12.30
N MET A 733 -15.40 23.68 12.57
CA MET A 733 -15.96 24.88 13.19
C MET A 733 -17.06 25.50 12.32
N ALA A 734 -16.86 25.54 11.00
CA ALA A 734 -17.87 26.04 10.07
C ALA A 734 -19.12 25.14 10.03
N GLU A 735 -18.95 23.81 9.97
CA GLU A 735 -20.05 22.83 10.02
C GLU A 735 -20.91 22.98 11.28
N ARG A 736 -20.28 23.22 12.44
CA ARG A 736 -20.98 23.42 13.72
C ARG A 736 -21.43 24.86 13.97
N GLY A 737 -21.21 25.79 13.04
CA GLY A 737 -21.53 27.21 13.22
C GLY A 737 -20.75 27.90 14.34
N VAL A 738 -19.59 27.36 14.75
CA VAL A 738 -18.78 27.90 15.83
C VAL A 738 -17.80 28.93 15.28
N THR A 739 -17.98 30.19 15.66
CA THR A 739 -17.04 31.26 15.29
C THR A 739 -15.71 31.13 16.05
N THR A 740 -14.63 31.73 15.53
CA THR A 740 -13.33 31.79 16.21
C THR A 740 -13.39 32.44 17.59
N ARG A 741 -14.31 33.40 17.77
CA ARG A 741 -14.57 34.04 19.06
C ARG A 741 -15.29 33.10 20.02
N ALA A 742 -16.37 32.46 19.58
CA ALA A 742 -17.07 31.46 20.38
C ALA A 742 -16.15 30.29 20.79
N MET A 743 -15.25 29.86 19.91
CA MET A 743 -14.27 28.82 20.22
C MET A 743 -13.24 29.28 21.26
N ALA A 744 -12.79 30.55 21.20
CA ALA A 744 -11.89 31.10 22.20
C ALA A 744 -12.55 31.11 23.58
N ASP A 745 -13.84 31.48 23.64
CA ASP A 745 -14.65 31.48 24.87
C ASP A 745 -14.85 30.05 25.41
N LEU A 746 -15.19 29.08 24.54
CA LEU A 746 -15.33 27.66 24.93
C LEU A 746 -14.03 27.07 25.49
N ARG A 747 -12.87 27.48 24.96
CA ARG A 747 -11.56 27.06 25.45
C ARG A 747 -11.08 27.84 26.68
N GLY A 748 -11.79 28.89 27.10
CA GLY A 748 -11.35 29.78 28.17
C GLY A 748 -10.07 30.55 27.84
N THR A 749 -9.84 30.84 26.55
CA THR A 749 -8.64 31.53 26.05
C THR A 749 -8.98 32.92 25.52
N SER A 750 -8.05 33.88 25.64
CA SER A 750 -8.25 35.22 25.07
C SER A 750 -8.37 35.16 23.54
N TYR A 751 -9.36 35.86 22.98
CA TYR A 751 -9.52 35.97 21.53
C TYR A 751 -8.34 36.71 20.88
N GLY A 752 -7.52 35.97 20.13
CA GLY A 752 -6.33 36.47 19.43
C GLY A 752 -6.47 36.61 17.91
N GLY A 753 -7.68 36.52 17.36
CA GLY A 753 -7.92 36.50 15.91
C GLY A 753 -7.39 35.24 15.20
N SER A 754 -7.17 35.32 13.89
CA SER A 754 -6.72 34.17 13.07
C SER A 754 -5.22 33.86 13.16
N ALA A 755 -4.43 34.72 13.81
CA ALA A 755 -2.98 34.59 13.90
C ALA A 755 -2.52 33.30 14.60
N HIS A 756 -3.34 32.74 15.51
CA HIS A 756 -3.04 31.48 16.19
C HIS A 756 -3.01 30.28 15.22
N PHE A 757 -3.76 30.32 14.10
CA PHE A 757 -3.78 29.26 13.09
C PHE A 757 -2.55 29.25 12.18
N ALA A 758 -1.65 30.23 12.31
CA ALA A 758 -0.40 30.28 11.55
C ALA A 758 0.71 29.40 12.16
N TYR A 759 0.53 28.91 13.39
CA TYR A 759 1.53 28.13 14.11
C TYR A 759 1.09 26.68 14.27
N ALA A 760 2.03 25.74 14.17
CA ALA A 760 1.79 24.31 14.39
C ALA A 760 1.14 24.05 15.76
N PRO A 761 -0.03 23.38 15.83
CA PRO A 761 -0.70 23.09 17.10
C PRO A 761 0.11 22.09 17.94
N SER A 762 0.06 22.25 19.26
CA SER A 762 0.45 21.14 20.15
C SER A 762 -0.62 20.06 20.12
N ARG A 763 -0.25 18.82 20.44
CA ARG A 763 -1.20 17.71 20.56
C ARG A 763 -2.30 17.98 21.59
N THR A 764 -1.97 18.60 22.72
CA THR A 764 -2.94 19.00 23.75
C THR A 764 -3.96 19.97 23.19
N VAL A 765 -3.52 20.99 22.46
CA VAL A 765 -4.42 21.95 21.83
C VAL A 765 -5.29 21.26 20.80
N ALA A 766 -4.73 20.45 19.91
CA ALA A 766 -5.53 19.72 18.92
C ALA A 766 -6.58 18.79 19.56
N MET A 767 -6.24 18.13 20.68
CA MET A 767 -7.16 17.30 21.45
C MET A 767 -8.29 18.12 22.10
N GLU A 768 -7.99 19.31 22.64
CA GLU A 768 -9.04 20.22 23.15
C GLU A 768 -10.02 20.61 22.05
N TYR A 769 -9.53 20.95 20.85
CA TYR A 769 -10.39 21.22 19.70
C TYR A 769 -11.20 19.99 19.30
N ALA A 770 -10.59 18.80 19.30
CA ALA A 770 -11.29 17.56 18.98
C ALA A 770 -12.45 17.29 19.93
N LEU A 771 -12.25 17.47 21.24
CA LEU A 771 -13.29 17.27 22.26
C LEU A 771 -14.41 18.30 22.15
N LEU A 772 -14.08 19.59 21.94
CA LEU A 772 -15.08 20.65 21.83
C LEU A 772 -15.88 20.61 20.52
N LEU A 773 -15.27 20.09 19.45
CA LEU A 773 -15.90 19.90 18.16
C LEU A 773 -16.46 18.49 17.96
N GLU A 774 -16.33 17.61 18.96
CA GLU A 774 -16.61 16.18 18.91
C GLU A 774 -16.19 15.56 17.56
N ASP A 775 -14.93 15.80 17.17
CA ASP A 775 -14.35 15.27 15.94
C ASP A 775 -13.38 14.14 16.26
N ASP A 776 -13.87 12.90 16.20
CA ASP A 776 -13.10 11.69 16.50
C ASP A 776 -11.83 11.58 15.65
N VAL A 777 -11.88 12.01 14.40
CA VAL A 777 -10.70 11.95 13.52
C VAL A 777 -9.65 12.98 13.93
N LEU A 778 -10.05 14.16 14.42
CA LEU A 778 -9.11 15.13 14.99
C LEU A 778 -8.50 14.59 16.29
N ALA A 779 -9.26 13.83 17.07
CA ALA A 779 -8.76 13.13 18.26
C ALA A 779 -7.73 12.05 17.88
N ASP A 780 -7.97 11.30 16.80
CA ASP A 780 -7.01 10.33 16.24
C ASP A 780 -5.72 11.02 15.80
N ILE A 781 -5.79 12.10 15.03
CA ILE A 781 -4.61 12.90 14.62
C ILE A 781 -3.85 13.42 15.86
N ALA A 782 -4.56 13.89 16.88
CA ALA A 782 -3.95 14.40 18.10
C ALA A 782 -3.29 13.31 18.95
N SER A 783 -3.76 12.07 18.84
CA SER A 783 -3.27 10.92 19.62
C SER A 783 -2.37 9.96 18.85
N CYS A 784 -2.08 10.21 17.56
CA CYS A 784 -1.28 9.33 16.70
C CYS A 784 0.15 9.07 17.20
N ASP A 785 0.76 8.02 16.66
CA ASP A 785 2.07 7.51 17.08
C ASP A 785 3.24 8.17 16.32
N LEU A 786 2.94 9.19 15.51
CA LEU A 786 3.93 9.85 14.66
C LEU A 786 4.50 11.11 15.33
N PHE A 787 5.73 11.46 15.00
CA PHE A 787 6.38 12.71 15.37
C PHE A 787 6.74 13.45 14.09
N TRP A 788 6.28 14.69 13.95
CA TRP A 788 6.46 15.46 12.73
C TRP A 788 7.75 16.28 12.79
N ASP A 789 8.81 15.74 12.21
CA ASP A 789 10.14 16.36 12.24
C ASP A 789 10.37 17.24 11.02
N ARG A 790 11.10 18.33 11.24
CA ARG A 790 11.29 19.36 10.21
C ARG A 790 12.49 19.02 9.33
N VAL A 791 12.29 19.09 8.01
CA VAL A 791 13.35 19.02 7.01
C VAL A 791 14.30 20.21 7.17
N VAL A 792 15.58 19.90 7.31
CA VAL A 792 16.67 20.90 7.42
C VAL A 792 17.35 21.10 6.07
N SER A 793 17.58 20.02 5.34
CA SER A 793 18.22 20.07 4.02
C SER A 793 17.91 18.82 3.22
N VAL A 794 17.84 18.98 1.90
CA VAL A 794 17.90 17.90 0.91
C VAL A 794 19.08 18.23 -0.01
N SER A 795 20.04 17.31 -0.13
CA SER A 795 21.27 17.53 -0.89
C SER A 795 21.68 16.29 -1.69
N PRO A 796 22.23 16.44 -2.91
CA PRO A 796 22.77 15.31 -3.68
C PRO A 796 23.82 14.53 -2.88
N ALA A 797 23.79 13.20 -2.98
CA ALA A 797 24.63 12.28 -2.22
C ALA A 797 25.38 11.25 -3.10
N GLY A 798 25.55 11.55 -4.40
CA GLY A 798 26.28 10.68 -5.33
C GLY A 798 25.45 9.52 -5.87
N GLU A 799 26.12 8.48 -6.37
CA GLU A 799 25.48 7.27 -6.91
C GLU A 799 25.88 6.01 -6.14
N GLU A 800 24.89 5.30 -5.60
CA GLU A 800 25.06 4.10 -4.77
C GLU A 800 24.08 3.02 -5.20
N ASP A 801 24.34 1.77 -4.80
CA ASP A 801 23.38 0.67 -4.95
C ASP A 801 22.18 0.92 -4.04
N VAL A 802 20.99 0.87 -4.64
CA VAL A 802 19.73 1.09 -3.95
C VAL A 802 18.90 -0.19 -3.90
N TYR A 803 18.06 -0.25 -2.88
CA TYR A 803 17.29 -1.40 -2.47
C TYR A 803 15.86 -0.98 -2.19
N ASP A 804 15.00 -1.99 -2.09
CA ASP A 804 13.58 -1.78 -1.91
C ASP A 804 12.92 -2.96 -1.22
N LEU A 805 11.74 -2.71 -0.66
CA LEU A 805 10.89 -3.73 -0.07
C LEU A 805 9.41 -3.38 -0.21
N THR A 806 8.56 -4.41 -0.28
CA THR A 806 7.10 -4.25 -0.34
C THR A 806 6.43 -4.81 0.90
N VAL A 807 5.62 -3.97 1.55
CA VAL A 807 4.73 -4.36 2.65
C VAL A 807 3.26 -4.30 2.19
N PRO A 808 2.59 -5.44 1.94
CA PRO A 808 1.16 -5.45 1.61
C PRO A 808 0.31 -4.93 2.78
N GLY A 809 -0.77 -4.21 2.47
CA GLY A 809 -1.69 -3.63 3.46
C GLY A 809 -1.33 -2.18 3.83
N PRO A 810 -0.48 -1.93 4.85
CA PRO A 810 -0.11 -0.56 5.24
C PRO A 810 0.66 0.23 4.16
N HIS A 811 1.27 -0.47 3.19
CA HIS A 811 2.02 0.12 2.09
C HIS A 811 3.19 1.04 2.51
N CYS A 812 3.74 0.83 3.70
CA CYS A 812 4.86 1.58 4.24
C CYS A 812 5.65 0.76 5.26
N TRP A 813 6.81 1.30 5.66
CA TRP A 813 7.69 0.72 6.67
C TRP A 813 8.55 1.80 7.34
N LEU A 814 9.15 1.49 8.50
CA LEU A 814 10.03 2.41 9.22
C LEU A 814 11.51 2.27 8.81
N ALA A 815 12.01 3.26 8.07
CA ALA A 815 13.41 3.46 7.72
C ALA A 815 14.15 4.25 8.82
N ASP A 816 14.76 3.54 9.78
CA ASP A 816 15.37 4.09 11.00
C ASP A 816 14.44 5.05 11.76
N GLY A 817 13.17 4.63 11.86
CA GLY A 817 12.10 5.40 12.47
C GLY A 817 11.49 6.49 11.59
N ILE A 818 11.96 6.71 10.36
CA ILE A 818 11.29 7.56 9.36
C ILE A 818 10.23 6.74 8.62
N VAL A 819 9.04 7.29 8.44
CA VAL A 819 7.96 6.61 7.72
C VAL A 819 8.21 6.68 6.21
N SER A 820 8.58 5.55 5.62
CA SER A 820 8.96 5.37 4.22
C SER A 820 7.89 4.57 3.48
N HIS A 821 7.58 4.98 2.25
CA HIS A 821 6.56 4.32 1.42
C HIS A 821 7.12 3.05 0.74
N ASN A 822 6.23 2.12 0.38
CA ASN A 822 6.55 1.01 -0.54
C ASN A 822 6.87 1.50 -1.95
N SER A 823 7.50 0.64 -2.77
CA SER A 823 7.49 0.82 -4.22
C SER A 823 6.62 -0.21 -4.96
N GLY A 824 6.05 0.17 -6.10
CA GLY A 824 5.90 -0.78 -7.21
C GLY A 824 4.59 -1.54 -7.43
N GLY A 825 3.43 -1.14 -6.87
CA GLY A 825 2.17 -1.87 -7.11
C GLY A 825 1.78 -2.03 -8.60
N ILE A 826 2.00 -0.99 -9.42
CA ILE A 826 1.66 -0.99 -10.86
C ILE A 826 2.41 -2.10 -11.62
N GLU A 827 3.69 -2.29 -11.33
CA GLU A 827 4.49 -3.28 -12.03
C GLU A 827 4.08 -4.70 -11.66
N GLN A 828 3.76 -4.96 -10.38
CA GLN A 828 3.44 -6.31 -9.91
C GLN A 828 2.21 -6.89 -10.63
N ASP A 829 1.15 -6.08 -10.76
CA ASP A 829 -0.13 -6.48 -11.35
C ASP A 829 -0.07 -6.65 -12.89
N ALA A 830 0.85 -5.95 -13.57
CA ALA A 830 0.99 -5.99 -15.02
C ALA A 830 1.52 -7.35 -15.53
N ASP A 831 1.03 -7.80 -16.68
CA ASP A 831 1.57 -8.97 -17.40
C ASP A 831 2.64 -8.57 -18.43
N LEU A 832 2.47 -7.38 -19.03
CA LEU A 832 3.39 -6.78 -19.98
C LEU A 832 3.67 -5.32 -19.56
N VAL A 833 4.93 -4.91 -19.51
CA VAL A 833 5.34 -3.51 -19.29
C VAL A 833 6.22 -3.07 -20.45
N MET A 834 5.79 -2.00 -21.12
CA MET A 834 6.49 -1.41 -22.26
C MET A 834 6.83 0.05 -21.98
N PHE A 835 8.00 0.48 -22.42
CA PHE A 835 8.43 1.87 -22.36
C PHE A 835 8.64 2.47 -23.74
N ILE A 836 8.30 3.76 -23.90
CA ILE A 836 8.65 4.51 -25.10
C ILE A 836 9.89 5.37 -24.82
N TYR A 837 10.90 5.24 -25.67
CA TYR A 837 12.08 6.09 -25.69
C TYR A 837 12.26 6.70 -27.08
N ARG A 838 12.63 7.99 -27.12
CA ARG A 838 13.02 8.68 -28.35
C ARG A 838 14.29 9.45 -28.09
N ASP A 839 15.37 9.06 -28.74
CA ASP A 839 16.68 9.66 -28.55
C ASP A 839 16.71 11.13 -29.01
N GLU A 840 16.10 11.41 -30.16
CA GLU A 840 15.93 12.75 -30.76
C GLU A 840 15.31 13.77 -29.79
N TYR A 841 14.42 13.34 -28.88
CA TYR A 841 13.81 14.25 -27.90
C TYR A 841 14.84 14.84 -26.94
N TYR A 842 15.85 14.06 -26.57
CA TYR A 842 16.89 14.48 -25.64
C TYR A 842 18.12 15.05 -26.34
N TYR A 843 18.39 14.60 -27.57
CA TYR A 843 19.60 14.87 -28.33
C TYR A 843 19.26 15.29 -29.78
N PRO A 844 18.48 16.37 -29.98
CA PRO A 844 17.93 16.70 -31.31
C PRO A 844 19.00 17.05 -32.35
N GLU A 845 20.17 17.55 -31.92
CA GLU A 845 21.26 17.95 -32.82
C GLU A 845 22.32 16.86 -33.04
N THR A 846 22.34 15.82 -32.20
CA THR A 846 23.43 14.81 -32.18
C THR A 846 22.94 13.37 -32.38
N THR A 847 21.64 13.14 -32.46
CA THR A 847 21.11 11.79 -32.66
C THR A 847 21.44 11.25 -34.06
N GLU A 848 21.88 10.00 -34.14
CA GLU A 848 22.24 9.33 -35.40
C GLU A 848 21.01 8.74 -36.12
N ALA A 849 19.86 8.64 -35.43
CA ALA A 849 18.61 8.09 -35.97
C ALA A 849 17.38 9.00 -35.73
N PRO A 850 17.28 10.15 -36.45
CA PRO A 850 16.14 11.06 -36.32
C PRO A 850 14.81 10.39 -36.68
N GLY A 851 13.77 10.66 -35.90
CA GLY A 851 12.45 10.04 -36.09
C GLY A 851 12.36 8.58 -35.60
N GLU A 852 13.42 7.98 -35.09
CA GLU A 852 13.34 6.65 -34.47
C GLU A 852 12.71 6.73 -33.07
N GLY A 853 11.79 5.82 -32.79
CA GLY A 853 11.20 5.59 -31.47
C GLY A 853 11.33 4.14 -31.08
N GLU A 854 11.78 3.90 -29.86
CA GLU A 854 11.98 2.57 -29.33
C GLU A 854 10.87 2.22 -28.36
N LEU A 855 10.31 1.04 -28.56
CA LEU A 855 9.35 0.42 -27.66
C LEU A 855 10.06 -0.71 -26.91
N ILE A 856 10.46 -0.43 -25.67
CA ILE A 856 11.26 -1.32 -24.82
C ILE A 856 10.30 -2.21 -24.01
N ILE A 857 10.27 -3.51 -24.30
CA ILE A 857 9.53 -4.51 -23.53
C ILE A 857 10.38 -4.91 -22.31
N ALA A 858 10.03 -4.34 -21.16
CA ALA A 858 10.82 -4.45 -19.94
C ALA A 858 10.32 -5.55 -18.98
N LYS A 859 9.04 -5.93 -19.08
CA LYS A 859 8.47 -7.10 -18.39
C LYS A 859 7.53 -7.82 -19.35
N HIS A 860 7.61 -9.14 -19.40
CA HIS A 860 6.67 -9.98 -20.12
C HIS A 860 6.52 -11.32 -19.38
N ARG A 861 5.34 -11.64 -18.85
CA ARG A 861 5.12 -12.87 -18.06
C ARG A 861 5.27 -14.16 -18.88
N ASN A 862 4.93 -14.11 -20.17
CA ASN A 862 4.78 -15.28 -21.03
C ASN A 862 5.68 -15.26 -22.27
N GLY A 863 6.69 -14.37 -22.34
CA GLY A 863 7.57 -14.26 -23.50
C GLY A 863 8.84 -13.46 -23.24
N GLY A 864 9.60 -13.20 -24.31
CA GLY A 864 10.91 -12.55 -24.25
C GLY A 864 10.85 -11.05 -23.96
N LEU A 865 11.95 -10.52 -23.43
CA LEU A 865 12.22 -9.08 -23.33
C LEU A 865 12.97 -8.63 -24.59
N GLY A 866 12.90 -7.33 -24.91
CA GLY A 866 13.63 -6.76 -26.03
C GLY A 866 13.12 -5.37 -26.41
N THR A 867 13.61 -4.83 -27.52
CA THR A 867 13.25 -3.51 -28.01
C THR A 867 12.72 -3.63 -29.43
N VAL A 868 11.56 -3.04 -29.66
CA VAL A 868 10.97 -2.89 -31.00
C VAL A 868 11.25 -1.48 -31.50
N HIS A 869 11.79 -1.39 -32.71
CA HIS A 869 12.12 -0.11 -33.33
C HIS A 869 10.97 0.35 -34.23
N LEU A 870 10.50 1.58 -34.01
CA LEU A 870 9.38 2.20 -34.71
C LEU A 870 9.82 3.55 -35.31
N ASN A 871 9.15 3.98 -36.38
CA ASN A 871 9.36 5.29 -36.98
C ASN A 871 8.26 6.26 -36.52
N PHE A 872 8.64 7.31 -35.80
CA PHE A 872 7.78 8.36 -35.30
C PHE A 872 7.73 9.56 -36.25
N GLN A 873 6.54 9.87 -36.75
CA GLN A 873 6.27 11.03 -37.59
C GLN A 873 5.50 12.09 -36.80
N GLY A 874 6.24 12.99 -36.15
CA GLY A 874 5.67 14.01 -35.25
C GLY A 874 4.71 15.00 -35.91
N GLU A 875 4.81 15.21 -37.23
CA GLU A 875 3.88 16.09 -37.97
C GLU A 875 2.48 15.45 -38.18
N TYR A 876 2.38 14.12 -38.16
CA TYR A 876 1.16 13.33 -38.33
C TYR A 876 0.72 12.62 -37.03
N PRO A 877 1.18 13.11 -35.87
CA PRO A 877 1.41 12.37 -34.63
C PRO A 877 1.17 10.84 -34.71
N ARG A 878 2.04 10.10 -35.42
CA ARG A 878 1.88 8.65 -35.59
C ARG A 878 3.19 7.86 -35.52
N PHE A 879 3.09 6.60 -35.12
CA PHE A 879 4.15 5.60 -35.23
C PHE A 879 3.88 4.65 -36.39
N LEU A 880 4.94 4.23 -37.09
CA LEU A 880 4.92 3.22 -38.14
C LEU A 880 5.93 2.11 -37.80
N GLY A 881 5.65 0.86 -38.19
CA GLY A 881 6.66 -0.20 -38.14
C GLY A 881 7.81 0.07 -39.11
N GLN A 882 8.98 -0.51 -38.87
CA GLN A 882 10.04 -0.49 -39.87
C GLN A 882 9.62 -1.34 -41.08
N ALA A 883 9.90 -0.86 -42.29
CA ALA A 883 9.65 -1.65 -43.50
C ALA A 883 10.60 -2.85 -43.49
N ARG A 884 10.07 -4.07 -43.53
CA ARG A 884 10.88 -5.26 -43.83
C ARG A 884 11.33 -5.16 -45.29
N GLU A 885 12.63 -5.29 -45.54
CA GLU A 885 13.14 -5.57 -46.89
C GLU A 885 12.76 -7.00 -47.26
N ASP A 886 11.50 -7.22 -47.65
CA ASP A 886 11.03 -8.47 -48.27
C ASP A 886 10.31 -8.18 -49.60
#